data_AF-A0A9P9DX34-F1
#
_entry.id   AF-A0A9P9DX34-F1
#
_cell.length_a   1.000
_cell.length_b   1.000
_cell.length_c   1.000
_cell.angle_alpha   90.00
_cell.angle_beta   90.00
_cell.angle_gamma   90.00
#
_symmetry.space_group_name_H-M   'P 1'
#
loop_
_entity.id
_entity.type
_entity.pdbx_description
1 polymer ?
#
loop_
_entity_poly.entity_id
_entity_poly.type
_entity_poly.pdbx_seq_one_letter_code
_entity_poly.pdbx_strand_id
1 'polypeptide(L)'
;MAWCNKSKEYAYDERVAPVLDTLIPKWRCLSTWEPDIMRVTILEKIAKDQKVILRSIIELEGPDTITGLHARLVGVEFSSRTCGLDISQADFVLTLLSRCQSVGPHTVDLFIHFFVDADARSLEKYGDFVQFAVGVGDDNACRGVLQLLTMSVQDIDVGALIRSLAEHLPILETSSDNWFGWHALESPIRFILNAVVEQAQRTFLDALRTSSAGFRAMQIQNLVQTIESTRSLHRILTIELREMIQQFPPRGTLITVLERISAKSAKCSIQDCRLKSYLASALGGQEFDLDDGTSLVTIEKEVAFWKAKPDVIREALVANVSSARTITYALYTSWLATVLREEDDYIRDVERLLSNVDVGVLDFAQYLEVRRRFGRMQDDTWLMVFAGLLAARGPNYLRNIAAQKSIDEWLDLMAGLRALIHPIRHQLPRSGDGLTRSRLEWWDRIEGNASTVQRLLQNRNATSFPLWLYLPDRPEVVSRLIRSLDIGTGELQDIYDGLIPHLDSDGSNLTLVCEAIESASRLSSFGVIIYKRMIVYTSGRFSPAAKRAVIEFWIQNVDSLTTDDAIALTSLVQLLNLPSSDPTRLATFASSLRAEYQNLIDEAFALERVRGALQRSNRDRIEALLSELHIDSTMVSPWSDTELPEGLVDAVEVVDDHIWEMSFPVTALNELQRAAKGIPLDARMVIVCFDCRPYRSRGNRGLCIHFVTDDDPSIRHSTSSTVEPTGYRVQNCSSRSMLFGYYLSKHVGRLINQNVRNWEDVHATIEVLIASAPRSCLLCLNQMHQPLWKPTTCSRACSRSFRQAPLEVRLHNLLIDPDAIDLLFTSVFLAVADPRSVNLLPPCPIPVTSLHTVINSFPPLQNLQTATDLRTAIQSTDTLGRSRELFLSWLCLHFRSLILAAPSNYRIPSLGPSTKQFLIPNTTHDRESTFRMHYATTNTSTPVFHGTRASRLFPILTDGLRVAANNNTLMLNGAAYGQGIYCGHEPSTSQAFAGSTGQSWRHSQMSNLKVLLGCELAPATPPTHAGNVHVLTDEGRLAVRYVWLTPVNGWTPPIRGHVETGMGSAFARLRAGMQ
;
A
#
# COMPACT_ATOMS: atom_id res chain seq x y z
N MET A 1 30.70 49.95 85.57
CA MET A 1 32.01 50.58 85.23
C MET A 1 32.79 51.08 86.44
N ALA A 2 32.34 52.07 87.20
CA ALA A 2 33.09 52.54 88.38
C ALA A 2 33.36 51.40 89.39
N TRP A 3 32.38 50.52 89.58
CA TRP A 3 32.54 49.31 90.38
C TRP A 3 33.51 48.29 89.75
N CYS A 4 33.39 47.99 88.45
CA CYS A 4 34.30 47.07 87.74
C CYS A 4 35.77 47.51 87.82
N ASN A 5 36.06 48.79 87.56
CA ASN A 5 37.42 49.32 87.64
C ASN A 5 37.98 49.26 89.06
N LYS A 6 37.17 49.59 90.08
CA LYS A 6 37.58 49.50 91.48
C LYS A 6 37.73 48.05 91.93
N SER A 7 36.94 47.13 91.38
CA SER A 7 37.05 45.69 91.66
C SER A 7 38.35 45.06 91.13
N LYS A 8 38.96 45.61 90.08
CA LYS A 8 40.29 45.18 89.62
C LYS A 8 41.37 45.35 90.71
N GLU A 9 41.25 46.38 91.55
CA GLU A 9 42.16 46.63 92.68
C GLU A 9 41.95 45.61 93.81
N TYR A 10 40.72 45.09 93.97
CA TYR A 10 40.37 44.11 95.01
C TYR A 10 40.67 42.66 94.61
N ALA A 11 40.91 42.36 93.32
CA ALA A 11 41.19 41.02 92.80
C ALA A 11 42.37 40.32 93.48
N TYR A 12 43.31 41.09 94.03
CA TYR A 12 44.51 40.60 94.71
C TYR A 12 44.55 40.95 96.22
N ASP A 13 43.47 41.54 96.75
CA ASP A 13 43.35 41.84 98.17
C ASP A 13 42.87 40.59 98.92
N GLU A 14 43.78 39.95 99.67
CA GLU A 14 43.51 38.69 100.39
C GLU A 14 42.37 38.78 101.43
N ARG A 15 41.97 40.00 101.84
CA ARG A 15 40.86 40.19 102.80
C ARG A 15 39.54 40.46 102.09
N VAL A 16 39.57 41.17 100.98
CA VAL A 16 38.36 41.59 100.26
C VAL A 16 37.93 40.56 99.21
N ALA A 17 38.89 39.89 98.54
CA ALA A 17 38.60 38.91 97.50
C ALA A 17 37.73 37.72 97.96
N PRO A 18 37.95 37.08 99.14
CA PRO A 18 37.11 35.97 99.60
C PRO A 18 35.67 36.41 99.93
N VAL A 19 35.50 37.66 100.40
CA VAL A 19 34.18 38.24 100.68
C VAL A 19 33.42 38.48 99.38
N LEU A 20 34.09 39.02 98.36
CA LEU A 20 33.50 39.22 97.04
C LEU A 20 33.24 37.88 96.32
N ASP A 21 34.10 36.87 96.48
CA ASP A 21 33.87 35.51 95.95
C ASP A 21 32.60 34.88 96.55
N THR A 22 32.27 35.22 97.80
CA THR A 22 31.06 34.72 98.48
C THR A 22 29.81 35.51 98.09
N LEU A 23 29.89 36.84 98.08
CA LEU A 23 28.72 37.71 97.86
C LEU A 23 28.36 37.87 96.39
N ILE A 24 29.34 37.83 95.50
CA ILE A 24 29.15 38.03 94.06
C ILE A 24 30.04 37.00 93.34
N PRO A 25 29.64 35.72 93.23
CA PRO A 25 30.51 34.63 92.75
C PRO A 25 31.17 34.87 91.38
N LYS A 26 30.59 35.75 90.55
CA LYS A 26 31.08 36.11 89.22
C LYS A 26 31.77 37.47 89.15
N TRP A 27 32.11 38.09 90.29
CA TRP A 27 32.72 39.42 90.33
C TRP A 27 34.07 39.48 89.62
N ARG A 28 34.81 38.36 89.58
CA ARG A 28 36.07 38.26 88.84
C ARG A 28 35.89 38.46 87.33
N CYS A 29 34.86 37.86 86.74
CA CYS A 29 34.49 38.09 85.33
C CYS A 29 34.05 39.54 85.08
N LEU A 30 33.35 40.15 86.05
CA LEU A 30 32.96 41.56 85.98
C LEU A 30 34.15 42.52 86.16
N SER A 31 35.22 42.07 86.83
CA SER A 31 36.44 42.83 87.03
C SER A 31 37.32 42.84 85.78
N THR A 32 37.32 41.76 84.98
CA THR A 32 38.05 41.69 83.70
C THR A 32 37.29 42.29 82.54
N TRP A 33 35.97 42.49 82.68
CA TRP A 33 35.11 43.03 81.64
C TRP A 33 35.38 44.50 81.32
N GLU A 34 35.59 44.78 80.03
CA GLU A 34 35.83 46.07 79.40
C GLU A 34 34.83 46.28 78.25
N PRO A 35 33.54 46.59 78.55
CA PRO A 35 32.53 46.78 77.51
C PRO A 35 32.90 47.92 76.57
N ASP A 36 32.48 47.82 75.30
CA ASP A 36 32.44 48.96 74.41
C ASP A 36 31.29 49.88 74.83
N ILE A 37 31.63 50.89 75.64
CA ILE A 37 30.68 51.83 76.22
C ILE A 37 29.88 52.55 75.13
N MET A 38 30.50 52.84 73.98
CA MET A 38 29.82 53.51 72.87
C MET A 38 28.78 52.59 72.26
N ARG A 39 29.14 51.33 72.00
CA ARG A 39 28.22 50.31 71.48
C ARG A 39 27.07 50.04 72.44
N VAL A 40 27.34 49.82 73.73
CA VAL A 40 26.29 49.63 74.75
C VAL A 40 25.33 50.82 74.81
N THR A 41 25.85 52.05 74.76
CA THR A 41 25.03 53.27 74.79
C THR A 41 24.12 53.37 73.56
N ILE A 42 24.58 52.91 72.40
CA ILE A 42 23.78 52.87 71.17
C ILE A 42 22.72 51.75 71.25
N LEU A 43 23.10 50.54 71.68
CA LEU A 43 22.18 49.41 71.82
C LEU A 43 21.09 49.68 72.89
N GLU A 44 21.39 50.47 73.92
CA GLU A 44 20.38 50.92 74.89
C GLU A 44 19.30 51.83 74.29
N LYS A 45 19.52 52.40 73.10
CA LYS A 45 18.50 53.21 72.40
C LYS A 45 17.55 52.38 71.55
N ILE A 46 17.82 51.09 71.35
CA ILE A 46 16.92 50.17 70.64
C ILE A 46 15.56 50.14 71.35
N ALA A 47 14.47 50.10 70.57
CA ALA A 47 13.12 50.09 71.11
C ALA A 47 12.88 48.84 72.00
N LYS A 48 12.00 48.97 73.01
CA LYS A 48 11.84 47.93 74.04
C LYS A 48 11.39 46.58 73.47
N ASP A 49 10.51 46.61 72.49
CA ASP A 49 10.03 45.46 71.72
C ASP A 49 11.15 44.81 70.90
N GLN A 50 11.92 45.60 70.15
CA GLN A 50 13.08 45.12 69.38
C GLN A 50 14.16 44.51 70.31
N LYS A 51 14.39 45.09 71.49
CA LYS A 51 15.33 44.56 72.50
C LYS A 51 14.93 43.18 73.02
N VAL A 52 13.64 42.87 73.10
CA VAL A 52 13.17 41.53 73.53
C VAL A 52 13.57 40.50 72.49
N ILE A 53 13.41 40.82 71.21
CA ILE A 53 13.78 39.94 70.08
C ILE A 53 15.30 39.79 69.99
N LEU A 54 16.03 40.91 70.12
CA LEU A 54 17.50 40.97 70.00
C LEU A 54 18.25 40.59 71.28
N ARG A 55 17.54 40.13 72.33
CA ARG A 55 18.12 39.93 73.66
C ARG A 55 19.37 39.07 73.63
N SER A 56 19.32 37.92 72.94
CA SER A 56 20.44 36.99 72.83
C SER A 56 21.65 37.58 72.09
N ILE A 57 21.43 38.52 71.16
CA ILE A 57 22.50 39.22 70.44
C ILE A 57 23.09 40.33 71.32
N ILE A 58 22.26 41.12 72.00
CA ILE A 58 22.73 42.21 72.89
C ILE A 58 23.52 41.65 74.08
N GLU A 59 23.13 40.48 74.61
CA GLU A 59 23.83 39.81 75.71
C GLU A 59 25.29 39.44 75.35
N LEU A 60 25.65 39.36 74.07
CA LEU A 60 27.04 39.15 73.63
C LEU A 60 27.98 40.27 74.10
N GLU A 61 27.49 41.50 74.31
CA GLU A 61 28.28 42.64 74.81
C GLU A 61 28.57 42.55 76.33
N GLY A 62 28.03 41.54 77.02
CA GLY A 62 28.19 41.32 78.45
C GLY A 62 29.57 40.79 78.90
N PRO A 63 29.80 40.69 80.22
CA PRO A 63 31.02 40.13 80.80
C PRO A 63 31.17 38.64 80.48
N ASP A 64 32.39 38.18 80.17
CA ASP A 64 32.68 36.76 79.96
C ASP A 64 32.53 35.94 81.24
N THR A 65 31.29 35.55 81.51
CA THR A 65 30.93 34.70 82.63
C THR A 65 31.04 33.20 82.34
N ILE A 66 31.47 32.83 81.12
CA ILE A 66 31.57 31.45 80.68
C ILE A 66 33.03 30.98 80.77
N THR A 67 33.96 31.64 80.08
CA THR A 67 35.38 31.25 80.10
C THR A 67 36.20 32.10 81.07
N GLY A 68 35.77 33.34 81.33
CA GLY A 68 36.50 34.31 82.16
C GLY A 68 37.82 34.78 81.55
N LEU A 69 38.14 34.39 80.32
CA LEU A 69 39.39 34.69 79.63
C LEU A 69 39.34 35.97 78.82
N HIS A 70 38.15 36.37 78.37
CA HIS A 70 38.00 37.51 77.48
C HIS A 70 37.56 38.76 78.25
N ALA A 71 38.32 39.85 78.07
CA ALA A 71 37.97 41.15 78.62
C ALA A 71 36.78 41.79 77.88
N ARG A 72 36.52 41.40 76.63
CA ARG A 72 35.40 41.90 75.83
C ARG A 72 34.62 40.73 75.26
N LEU A 73 33.30 40.87 75.29
CA LEU A 73 32.33 39.88 74.82
C LEU A 73 32.29 38.61 75.67
N VAL A 74 31.13 37.97 75.76
CA VAL A 74 31.00 36.70 76.49
C VAL A 74 31.75 35.58 75.75
N GLY A 75 32.64 34.85 76.43
CA GLY A 75 33.41 33.74 75.87
C GLY A 75 32.45 32.66 75.37
N VAL A 76 32.42 32.48 74.06
CA VAL A 76 31.28 31.89 73.34
C VAL A 76 31.19 30.37 73.56
N GLU A 77 30.31 29.93 74.45
CA GLU A 77 29.53 28.70 74.28
C GLU A 77 28.07 28.99 74.61
N PHE A 78 27.32 29.52 73.64
CA PHE A 78 25.87 29.60 73.75
C PHE A 78 25.26 28.22 73.47
N SER A 79 24.61 27.67 74.48
CA SER A 79 23.73 26.52 74.34
C SER A 79 22.34 26.95 73.90
N SER A 80 21.83 26.23 72.90
CA SER A 80 20.42 26.12 72.47
C SER A 80 19.78 27.27 71.66
N ARG A 81 20.39 27.58 70.51
CA ARG A 81 19.79 27.73 69.16
C ARG A 81 20.54 28.82 68.39
N THR A 82 21.12 28.39 67.27
CA THR A 82 21.70 29.18 66.16
C THR A 82 22.98 29.98 66.42
N CYS A 83 24.07 29.43 65.86
CA CYS A 83 25.35 30.02 65.50
C CYS A 83 26.49 29.99 66.55
N GLY A 84 27.42 29.05 66.35
CA GLY A 84 28.76 29.07 66.93
C GLY A 84 29.58 30.18 66.28
N LEU A 85 29.24 31.42 66.58
CA LEU A 85 29.97 32.60 66.15
C LEU A 85 31.32 32.60 66.86
N ASP A 86 32.40 32.75 66.11
CA ASP A 86 33.66 33.12 66.74
C ASP A 86 33.59 34.56 67.29
N ILE A 87 34.57 34.95 68.09
CA ILE A 87 34.62 36.28 68.73
C ILE A 87 34.59 37.39 67.67
N SER A 88 35.20 37.18 66.50
CA SER A 88 35.23 38.17 65.42
C SER A 88 33.86 38.33 64.75
N GLN A 89 33.11 37.24 64.59
CA GLN A 89 31.76 37.24 64.03
C GLN A 89 30.74 37.81 65.03
N ALA A 90 30.87 37.49 66.31
CA ALA A 90 30.05 38.10 67.37
C ALA A 90 30.26 39.62 67.44
N ASP A 91 31.51 40.07 67.37
CA ASP A 91 31.84 41.49 67.33
C ASP A 91 31.30 42.18 66.07
N PHE A 92 31.37 41.51 64.91
CA PHE A 92 30.81 42.02 63.66
C PHE A 92 29.29 42.18 63.73
N VAL A 93 28.56 41.17 64.22
CA VAL A 93 27.08 41.20 64.35
C VAL A 93 26.64 42.32 65.30
N LEU A 94 27.31 42.47 66.45
CA LEU A 94 27.04 43.55 67.40
C LEU A 94 27.36 44.93 66.83
N THR A 95 28.48 45.05 66.11
CA THR A 95 28.86 46.29 65.43
C THR A 95 27.85 46.65 64.37
N LEU A 96 27.43 45.69 63.55
CA LEU A 96 26.41 45.88 62.52
C LEU A 96 25.07 46.30 63.14
N LEU A 97 24.61 45.64 64.21
CA LEU A 97 23.39 46.02 64.92
C LEU A 97 23.46 47.44 65.49
N SER A 98 24.60 47.82 66.08
CA SER A 98 24.79 49.19 66.60
C SER A 98 24.75 50.23 65.48
N ARG A 99 25.27 49.91 64.30
CA ARG A 99 25.20 50.78 63.13
C ARG A 99 23.78 50.85 62.57
N CYS A 100 23.02 49.74 62.57
CA CYS A 100 21.61 49.73 62.21
C CYS A 100 20.81 50.70 63.09
N GLN A 101 21.00 50.61 64.42
CA GLN A 101 20.35 51.52 65.37
C GLN A 101 20.77 52.98 65.20
N SER A 102 21.96 53.24 64.65
CA SER A 102 22.41 54.61 64.36
C SER A 102 21.74 55.20 63.12
N VAL A 103 21.24 54.37 62.20
CA VAL A 103 20.46 54.81 61.03
C VAL A 103 19.00 55.04 61.42
N GLY A 104 18.37 54.05 62.06
CA GLY A 104 17.00 54.18 62.53
C GLY A 104 16.33 52.85 62.87
N PRO A 105 15.10 52.89 63.40
CA PRO A 105 14.38 51.71 63.86
C PRO A 105 14.05 50.73 62.74
N HIS A 106 13.80 51.17 61.51
CA HIS A 106 13.44 50.27 60.40
C HIS A 106 14.67 49.54 59.86
N THR A 107 15.86 50.15 59.92
CA THR A 107 17.12 49.45 59.65
C THR A 107 17.38 48.37 60.71
N VAL A 108 16.97 48.58 61.97
CA VAL A 108 17.02 47.54 63.01
C VAL A 108 16.01 46.42 62.72
N ASP A 109 14.80 46.74 62.25
CA ASP A 109 13.82 45.72 61.84
C ASP A 109 14.32 44.89 60.65
N LEU A 110 15.02 45.52 59.70
CA LEU A 110 15.67 44.83 58.59
C LEU A 110 16.77 43.87 59.09
N PHE A 111 17.53 44.28 60.10
CA PHE A 111 18.50 43.42 60.77
C PHE A 111 17.81 42.24 61.46
N ILE A 112 16.71 42.47 62.19
CA ILE A 112 15.92 41.41 62.84
C ILE A 112 15.43 40.40 61.79
N HIS A 113 14.85 40.89 60.69
CA HIS A 113 14.30 40.05 59.63
C HIS A 113 15.34 39.09 59.04
N PHE A 114 16.57 39.57 58.81
CA PHE A 114 17.62 38.73 58.21
C PHE A 114 18.44 37.93 59.21
N PHE A 115 18.65 38.40 60.44
CA PHE A 115 19.56 37.76 61.39
C PHE A 115 18.88 36.99 62.52
N VAL A 116 17.60 37.26 62.77
CA VAL A 116 16.83 36.61 63.83
C VAL A 116 15.72 35.74 63.25
N ASP A 117 14.96 36.26 62.29
CA ASP A 117 13.82 35.53 61.72
C ASP A 117 14.22 34.52 60.62
N ALA A 118 15.40 34.68 59.99
CA ALA A 118 15.93 33.76 58.99
C ALA A 118 16.93 32.74 59.58
N ASP A 119 16.90 31.49 59.09
CA ASP A 119 17.65 30.32 59.60
C ASP A 119 19.18 30.54 59.77
N ALA A 120 19.79 29.84 60.74
CA ALA A 120 21.08 30.06 61.42
C ALA A 120 22.35 30.34 60.58
N ARG A 121 22.30 30.30 59.24
CA ARG A 121 23.43 30.59 58.33
C ARG A 121 23.32 31.97 57.67
N SER A 122 22.55 32.87 58.27
CA SER A 122 22.21 34.19 57.73
C SER A 122 23.37 35.18 57.60
N LEU A 123 24.45 35.00 58.37
CA LEU A 123 25.56 35.96 58.39
C LEU A 123 26.32 36.02 57.05
N GLU A 124 26.67 34.87 56.47
CA GLU A 124 27.39 34.83 55.18
C GLU A 124 26.50 35.25 54.00
N LYS A 125 25.17 35.10 54.12
CA LYS A 125 24.23 35.35 53.02
C LYS A 125 23.69 36.78 53.00
N TYR A 126 23.47 37.38 54.17
CA TYR A 126 22.79 38.67 54.31
C TYR A 126 23.64 39.72 55.04
N GLY A 127 24.82 39.34 55.56
CA GLY A 127 25.84 40.20 56.16
C GLY A 127 26.12 41.46 55.35
N ASP A 128 26.61 41.24 54.14
CA ASP A 128 27.00 42.31 53.22
C ASP A 128 25.82 43.21 52.85
N PHE A 129 24.62 42.62 52.69
CA PHE A 129 23.41 43.36 52.33
C PHE A 129 22.98 44.33 53.44
N VAL A 130 22.89 43.87 54.68
CA VAL A 130 22.49 44.74 55.80
C VAL A 130 23.58 45.75 56.12
N GLN A 131 24.86 45.38 56.01
CA GLN A 131 25.97 46.32 56.12
C GLN A 131 25.93 47.41 55.05
N PHE A 132 25.54 47.06 53.83
CA PHE A 132 25.33 48.01 52.75
C PHE A 132 24.13 48.93 53.02
N ALA A 133 22.98 48.38 53.42
CA ALA A 133 21.79 49.17 53.76
C ALA A 133 22.08 50.22 54.85
N VAL A 134 22.89 49.84 55.84
CA VAL A 134 23.43 50.76 56.85
C VAL A 134 24.34 51.83 56.23
N GLY A 135 25.15 51.48 55.22
CA GLY A 135 26.00 52.41 54.48
C GLY A 135 25.21 53.44 53.66
N VAL A 136 24.02 53.10 53.16
CA VAL A 136 23.10 54.03 52.49
C VAL A 136 22.58 55.09 53.46
N GLY A 137 22.33 54.71 54.72
CA GLY A 137 21.95 55.64 55.78
C GLY A 137 20.52 56.20 55.68
N ASP A 138 19.66 55.58 54.86
CA ASP A 138 18.25 55.96 54.71
C ASP A 138 17.31 54.92 55.34
N ASP A 139 16.79 55.26 56.51
CA ASP A 139 15.86 54.42 57.27
C ASP A 139 14.52 54.23 56.54
N ASN A 140 14.08 55.20 55.73
CA ASN A 140 12.84 55.07 54.94
C ASN A 140 13.03 54.15 53.74
N ALA A 141 14.22 54.14 53.12
CA ALA A 141 14.55 53.16 52.10
C ALA A 141 14.57 51.74 52.69
N CYS A 142 15.14 51.58 53.90
CA CYS A 142 15.10 50.31 54.64
C CYS A 142 13.65 49.88 54.95
N ARG A 143 12.79 50.83 55.35
CA ARG A 143 11.35 50.58 55.54
C ARG A 143 10.69 50.12 54.24
N GLY A 144 10.97 50.77 53.11
CA GLY A 144 10.42 50.40 51.80
C GLY A 144 10.83 48.99 51.37
N VAL A 145 12.11 48.64 51.55
CA VAL A 145 12.61 47.28 51.29
C VAL A 145 11.98 46.26 52.25
N LEU A 146 11.86 46.60 53.54
CA LEU A 146 11.23 45.73 54.52
C LEU A 146 9.75 45.50 54.20
N GLN A 147 9.02 46.54 53.78
CA GLN A 147 7.64 46.40 53.30
C GLN A 147 7.59 45.44 52.12
N LEU A 148 8.44 45.62 51.09
CA LEU A 148 8.52 44.68 49.97
C LEU A 148 8.82 43.24 50.43
N LEU A 149 9.70 43.02 51.40
CA LEU A 149 10.05 41.67 51.88
C LEU A 149 8.98 41.01 52.75
N THR A 150 8.20 41.81 53.47
CA THR A 150 7.17 41.35 54.40
C THR A 150 5.76 41.36 53.79
N MET A 151 5.62 41.82 52.54
CA MET A 151 4.37 41.79 51.80
C MET A 151 3.82 40.37 51.71
N SER A 152 2.72 40.12 52.43
CA SER A 152 1.94 38.89 52.27
C SER A 152 1.07 39.01 51.02
N VAL A 153 1.20 38.04 50.11
CA VAL A 153 0.34 37.94 48.92
C VAL A 153 -0.93 37.13 49.23
N GLN A 154 -1.08 36.60 50.44
CA GLN A 154 -2.25 35.85 50.87
C GLN A 154 -3.31 36.80 51.47
N ASP A 155 -4.56 36.67 50.99
CA ASP A 155 -5.78 37.33 51.52
C ASP A 155 -5.88 38.87 51.43
N ILE A 156 -5.08 39.53 50.58
CA ILE A 156 -5.15 40.99 50.34
C ILE A 156 -5.80 41.31 48.97
N ASP A 157 -6.59 42.38 48.89
CA ASP A 157 -7.12 42.91 47.61
C ASP A 157 -5.97 43.27 46.67
N VAL A 158 -6.02 42.73 45.45
CA VAL A 158 -4.98 42.95 44.43
C VAL A 158 -4.79 44.43 44.11
N GLY A 159 -5.86 45.22 44.17
CA GLY A 159 -5.77 46.66 43.98
C GLY A 159 -4.91 47.35 45.03
N ALA A 160 -4.92 46.88 46.28
CA ALA A 160 -4.04 47.36 47.34
C ALA A 160 -2.60 46.89 47.14
N LEU A 161 -2.38 45.63 46.74
CA LEU A 161 -1.06 45.08 46.44
C LEU A 161 -0.39 45.85 45.29
N ILE A 162 -1.11 46.10 44.20
CA ILE A 162 -0.61 46.89 43.06
C ILE A 162 -0.22 48.30 43.48
N ARG A 163 -1.03 48.97 44.32
CA ARG A 163 -0.71 50.31 44.82
C ARG A 163 0.55 50.30 45.70
N SER A 164 0.67 49.32 46.59
CA SER A 164 1.84 49.16 47.47
C SER A 164 3.12 48.90 46.65
N LEU A 165 3.05 48.05 45.63
CA LEU A 165 4.17 47.86 44.69
C LEU A 165 4.49 49.15 43.92
N ALA A 166 3.48 49.84 43.41
CA ALA A 166 3.69 51.08 42.66
C ALA A 166 4.34 52.19 43.53
N GLU A 167 4.09 52.17 44.84
CA GLU A 167 4.66 53.10 45.81
C GLU A 167 6.10 52.74 46.21
N HIS A 168 6.40 51.44 46.43
CA HIS A 168 7.67 51.01 47.03
C HIS A 168 8.71 50.46 46.04
N LEU A 169 8.32 49.96 44.86
CA LEU A 169 9.29 49.52 43.85
C LEU A 169 10.21 50.64 43.35
N PRO A 170 9.78 51.91 43.16
CA PRO A 170 10.68 52.98 42.73
C PRO A 170 11.84 53.26 43.69
N ILE A 171 11.71 52.90 44.99
CA ILE A 171 12.77 53.07 46.01
C ILE A 171 14.05 52.31 45.60
N LEU A 172 13.88 51.25 44.82
CA LEU A 172 14.95 50.43 44.29
C LEU A 172 15.82 51.16 43.25
N GLU A 173 15.29 52.16 42.54
CA GLU A 173 16.05 53.00 41.59
C GLU A 173 16.82 54.12 42.29
N THR A 174 16.26 54.68 43.36
CA THR A 174 16.80 55.88 44.00
C THR A 174 18.17 55.67 44.67
N SER A 175 18.72 54.46 44.63
CA SER A 175 20.04 54.14 45.15
C SER A 175 20.86 53.16 44.29
N SER A 176 20.49 52.98 43.00
CA SER A 176 20.83 51.80 42.18
C SER A 176 22.20 51.74 41.47
N ASP A 177 23.19 52.59 41.78
CA ASP A 177 24.51 52.43 41.14
C ASP A 177 25.48 51.53 41.92
N ASN A 178 25.24 51.19 43.19
CA ASN A 178 26.26 50.47 44.00
C ASN A 178 25.76 49.51 45.09
N TRP A 179 24.52 49.01 45.06
CA TRP A 179 24.13 47.91 45.97
C TRP A 179 24.83 46.60 45.54
N PHE A 180 26.10 46.44 45.90
CA PHE A 180 26.78 45.15 45.89
C PHE A 180 25.99 44.22 46.84
N GLY A 181 25.32 43.18 46.33
CA GLY A 181 24.61 42.19 47.15
C GLY A 181 23.09 42.01 46.89
N TRP A 182 22.54 42.59 45.81
CA TRP A 182 21.11 42.45 45.43
C TRP A 182 20.58 41.01 45.32
N HIS A 183 21.47 40.03 45.13
CA HIS A 183 21.12 38.60 45.01
C HIS A 183 20.22 38.09 46.14
N ALA A 184 20.33 38.66 47.35
CA ALA A 184 19.48 38.34 48.48
C ALA A 184 17.99 38.72 48.28
N LEU A 185 17.72 39.81 47.55
CA LEU A 185 16.38 40.36 47.32
C LEU A 185 15.74 39.86 46.03
N GLU A 186 16.52 39.34 45.08
CA GLU A 186 16.00 38.94 43.76
C GLU A 186 14.89 37.89 43.87
N SER A 187 15.09 36.86 44.67
CA SER A 187 14.14 35.75 44.80
C SER A 187 12.82 36.19 45.48
N PRO A 188 12.84 36.88 46.64
CA PRO A 188 11.62 37.41 47.26
C PRO A 188 10.84 38.38 46.37
N ILE A 189 11.52 39.35 45.75
CA ILE A 189 10.85 40.35 44.89
C ILE A 189 10.28 39.68 43.64
N ARG A 190 11.02 38.76 43.01
CA ARG A 190 10.51 37.97 41.87
C ARG A 190 9.27 37.16 42.25
N PHE A 191 9.28 36.52 43.42
CA PHE A 191 8.13 35.77 43.92
C PHE A 191 6.90 36.67 44.09
N ILE A 192 7.06 37.84 44.72
CA ILE A 192 5.94 38.77 44.96
C ILE A 192 5.42 39.35 43.65
N LEU A 193 6.30 39.79 42.74
CA LEU A 193 5.88 40.31 41.44
C LEU A 193 5.09 39.27 40.65
N ASN A 194 5.59 38.04 40.58
CA ASN A 194 4.89 36.95 39.89
C ASN A 194 3.52 36.68 40.54
N ALA A 195 3.47 36.58 41.88
CA ALA A 195 2.24 36.29 42.60
C ALA A 195 1.20 37.42 42.46
N VAL A 196 1.61 38.70 42.50
CA VAL A 196 0.70 39.84 42.33
C VAL A 196 0.22 39.96 40.89
N VAL A 197 1.08 39.74 39.89
CA VAL A 197 0.69 39.72 38.47
C VAL A 197 -0.31 38.59 38.22
N GLU A 198 -0.05 37.39 38.73
CA GLU A 198 -0.94 36.23 38.58
C GLU A 198 -2.32 36.49 39.22
N GLN A 199 -2.34 37.10 40.41
CA GLN A 199 -3.59 37.46 41.09
C GLN A 199 -4.33 38.59 40.35
N ALA A 200 -3.61 39.56 39.77
CA ALA A 200 -4.16 40.65 38.96
C ALA A 200 -4.79 40.14 37.67
N GLN A 201 -4.11 39.21 36.99
CA GLN A 201 -4.62 38.52 35.82
C GLN A 201 -5.90 37.75 36.13
N ARG A 202 -5.90 36.95 37.21
CA ARG A 202 -7.09 36.20 37.66
C ARG A 202 -8.28 37.11 37.94
N THR A 203 -8.07 38.17 38.72
CA THR A 203 -9.15 39.12 39.05
C THR A 203 -9.62 39.95 37.85
N PHE A 204 -8.73 40.24 36.90
CA PHE A 204 -9.08 40.90 35.64
C PHE A 204 -9.93 40.00 34.74
N LEU A 205 -9.57 38.73 34.58
CA LEU A 205 -10.35 37.76 33.81
C LEU A 205 -11.77 37.60 34.35
N ASP A 206 -11.93 37.56 35.67
CA ASP A 206 -13.25 37.55 36.29
C ASP A 206 -14.03 38.84 36.04
N ALA A 207 -13.38 40.01 36.16
CA ALA A 207 -14.02 41.30 35.86
C ALA A 207 -14.40 41.46 34.36
N LEU A 208 -13.63 40.83 33.47
CA LEU A 208 -13.90 40.80 32.02
C LEU A 208 -15.15 39.98 31.67
N ARG A 209 -15.47 38.97 32.50
CA ARG A 209 -16.74 38.23 32.41
C ARG A 209 -17.92 39.09 32.88
N THR A 210 -17.71 39.98 33.85
CA THR A 210 -18.79 40.71 34.54
C THR A 210 -18.94 42.20 34.15
N SER A 211 -18.45 42.61 32.98
CA SER A 211 -18.57 43.99 32.44
C SER A 211 -17.89 45.11 33.26
N SER A 212 -17.09 44.77 34.28
CA SER A 212 -16.41 45.71 35.19
C SER A 212 -14.89 45.77 34.98
N ALA A 213 -14.41 45.23 33.85
CA ALA A 213 -12.99 45.06 33.54
C ALA A 213 -12.19 46.36 33.46
N GLY A 214 -12.83 47.50 33.15
CA GLY A 214 -12.13 48.75 32.86
C GLY A 214 -11.28 49.28 34.02
N PHE A 215 -11.79 49.20 35.26
CA PHE A 215 -11.04 49.63 36.43
C PHE A 215 -9.83 48.71 36.69
N ARG A 216 -10.03 47.38 36.61
CA ARG A 216 -8.96 46.40 36.82
C ARG A 216 -7.88 46.48 35.73
N ALA A 217 -8.27 46.64 34.46
CA ALA A 217 -7.34 46.85 33.35
C ALA A 217 -6.42 48.05 33.59
N MET A 218 -6.97 49.14 34.14
CA MET A 218 -6.20 50.35 34.42
C MET A 218 -5.24 50.19 35.60
N GLN A 219 -5.58 49.36 36.59
CA GLN A 219 -4.66 49.03 37.69
C GLN A 219 -3.47 48.21 37.18
N ILE A 220 -3.69 47.22 36.31
CA ILE A 220 -2.59 46.44 35.72
C ILE A 220 -1.73 47.34 34.84
N GLN A 221 -2.32 48.24 34.04
CA GLN A 221 -1.56 49.20 33.25
C GLN A 221 -0.63 50.07 34.10
N ASN A 222 -1.11 50.53 35.27
CA ASN A 222 -0.29 51.30 36.19
C ASN A 222 0.87 50.47 36.76
N LEU A 223 0.62 49.20 37.13
CA LEU A 223 1.66 48.29 37.60
C LEU A 223 2.75 48.10 36.54
N VAL A 224 2.36 47.83 35.29
CA VAL A 224 3.29 47.64 34.17
C VAL A 224 4.11 48.90 33.93
N GLN A 225 3.47 50.07 33.91
CA GLN A 225 4.18 51.34 33.77
C GLN A 225 5.20 51.55 34.90
N THR A 226 4.87 51.18 36.15
CA THR A 226 5.81 51.26 37.27
C THR A 226 6.98 50.30 37.06
N ILE A 227 6.75 49.04 36.68
CA ILE A 227 7.80 48.05 36.41
C ILE A 227 8.71 48.50 35.26
N GLU A 228 8.15 49.04 34.18
CA GLU A 228 8.93 49.57 33.04
C GLU A 228 9.82 50.75 33.46
N SER A 229 9.33 51.59 34.37
CA SER A 229 10.08 52.74 34.89
C SER A 229 11.20 52.37 35.89
N THR A 230 11.13 51.20 36.52
CA THR A 230 12.11 50.68 37.49
C THR A 230 13.12 49.73 36.80
N ARG A 231 14.18 50.30 36.20
CA ARG A 231 15.23 49.61 35.43
C ARG A 231 15.96 48.49 36.18
N SER A 232 16.23 48.65 37.48
CA SER A 232 16.86 47.66 38.35
C SER A 232 16.08 46.34 38.39
N LEU A 233 14.75 46.39 38.24
CA LEU A 233 13.92 45.18 38.22
C LEU A 233 14.10 44.37 36.94
N HIS A 234 14.48 44.98 35.82
CA HIS A 234 14.47 44.30 34.52
C HIS A 234 15.37 43.05 34.55
N ARG A 235 16.48 43.09 35.29
CA ARG A 235 17.40 41.95 35.44
C ARG A 235 16.80 40.75 36.19
N ILE A 236 15.78 40.97 37.01
CA ILE A 236 15.20 39.93 37.87
C ILE A 236 13.83 39.43 37.37
N LEU A 237 13.24 40.10 36.38
CA LEU A 237 12.00 39.63 35.74
C LEU A 237 12.26 38.30 35.04
N THR A 238 11.30 37.37 35.17
CA THR A 238 11.30 36.14 34.38
C THR A 238 11.11 36.46 32.90
N ILE A 239 11.50 35.52 32.03
CA ILE A 239 11.35 35.69 30.57
C ILE A 239 9.86 35.85 30.25
N GLU A 240 9.02 35.03 30.88
CA GLU A 240 7.57 35.02 30.70
C GLU A 240 6.94 36.37 31.08
N LEU A 241 7.35 36.97 32.21
CA LEU A 241 6.82 38.27 32.65
C LEU A 241 7.31 39.42 31.75
N ARG A 242 8.54 39.33 31.24
CA ARG A 242 9.09 40.32 30.32
C ARG A 242 8.39 40.30 28.96
N GLU A 243 8.20 39.12 28.39
CA GLU A 243 7.47 38.93 27.12
C GLU A 243 6.02 39.39 27.27
N MET A 244 5.37 39.05 28.38
CA MET A 244 4.03 39.50 28.70
C MET A 244 3.93 41.03 28.74
N ILE A 245 4.81 41.73 29.46
CA ILE A 245 4.81 43.20 29.55
C ILE A 245 4.92 43.85 28.16
N GLN A 246 5.76 43.31 27.27
CA GLN A 246 5.92 43.83 25.91
C GLN A 246 4.65 43.74 25.05
N GLN A 247 3.69 42.88 25.41
CA GLN A 247 2.45 42.66 24.67
C GLN A 247 1.29 43.56 25.16
N PHE A 248 1.49 44.39 26.20
CA PHE A 248 0.43 45.23 26.76
C PHE A 248 0.02 46.35 25.79
N PRO A 249 -1.31 46.57 25.57
CA PRO A 249 -1.77 47.65 24.71
C PRO A 249 -1.44 49.03 25.28
N PRO A 250 -1.12 50.02 24.43
CA PRO A 250 -1.07 51.41 24.85
C PRO A 250 -2.39 51.86 25.47
N ARG A 251 -2.33 52.75 26.46
CA ARG A 251 -3.50 53.24 27.21
C ARG A 251 -4.65 53.73 26.32
N GLY A 252 -4.36 54.44 25.23
CA GLY A 252 -5.37 54.95 24.29
C GLY A 252 -6.03 53.89 23.41
N THR A 253 -5.39 52.74 23.22
CA THR A 253 -5.96 51.57 22.53
C THR A 253 -6.85 50.79 23.49
N LEU A 254 -6.40 50.60 24.73
CA LEU A 254 -7.15 49.91 25.78
C LEU A 254 -8.52 50.57 26.05
N ILE A 255 -8.59 51.89 26.13
CA ILE A 255 -9.85 52.62 26.37
C ILE A 255 -10.87 52.36 25.24
N THR A 256 -10.47 52.49 23.98
CA THR A 256 -11.40 52.29 22.85
C THR A 256 -11.90 50.86 22.75
N VAL A 257 -11.04 49.88 23.03
CA VAL A 257 -11.44 48.46 23.08
C VAL A 257 -12.47 48.23 24.19
N LEU A 258 -12.25 48.79 25.38
CA LEU A 258 -13.19 48.69 26.51
C LEU A 258 -14.55 49.37 26.25
N GLU A 259 -14.56 50.53 25.60
CA GLU A 259 -15.80 51.23 25.18
C GLU A 259 -16.62 50.40 24.19
N ARG A 260 -15.95 49.68 23.27
CA ARG A 260 -16.66 48.81 22.31
C ARG A 260 -17.19 47.54 22.98
N ILE A 261 -16.49 47.02 23.97
CA ILE A 261 -16.95 45.88 24.76
C ILE A 261 -18.22 46.26 25.54
N SER A 262 -18.25 47.44 26.15
CA SER A 262 -19.39 47.91 26.95
C SER A 262 -20.63 48.25 26.12
N ALA A 263 -20.48 48.75 24.89
CA ALA A 263 -21.62 49.23 24.09
C ALA A 263 -22.47 48.14 23.40
N LYS A 264 -21.92 46.96 23.07
CA LYS A 264 -22.66 45.90 22.33
C LYS A 264 -22.34 44.44 22.72
N SER A 265 -21.27 44.16 23.49
CA SER A 265 -20.78 42.79 23.72
C SER A 265 -20.67 42.38 25.21
N ALA A 266 -21.33 43.11 26.11
CA ALA A 266 -21.40 42.81 27.53
C ALA A 266 -21.85 41.35 27.82
N LYS A 267 -22.78 40.80 27.02
CA LYS A 267 -23.35 39.45 27.18
C LYS A 267 -22.56 38.32 26.50
N CYS A 268 -21.56 38.65 25.68
CA CYS A 268 -20.78 37.65 24.97
C CYS A 268 -19.76 36.99 25.90
N SER A 269 -19.49 35.70 25.74
CA SER A 269 -18.41 35.04 26.48
C SER A 269 -17.04 35.62 26.05
N ILE A 270 -15.97 35.33 26.79
CA ILE A 270 -14.62 35.75 26.39
C ILE A 270 -14.28 35.14 25.02
N GLN A 271 -14.58 33.87 24.81
CA GLN A 271 -14.24 33.12 23.60
C GLN A 271 -15.02 33.61 22.36
N ASP A 272 -16.26 34.06 22.56
CA ASP A 272 -17.16 34.49 21.48
C ASP A 272 -16.98 35.98 21.10
N CYS A 273 -16.09 36.71 21.79
CA CYS A 273 -15.83 38.11 21.50
C CYS A 273 -14.33 38.36 21.31
N ARG A 274 -13.91 38.54 20.06
CA ARG A 274 -12.50 38.78 19.68
C ARG A 274 -11.80 39.87 20.51
N LEU A 275 -12.51 40.94 20.87
CA LEU A 275 -11.97 42.02 21.71
C LEU A 275 -11.82 41.58 23.18
N LYS A 276 -12.69 40.72 23.71
CA LYS A 276 -12.52 40.12 25.04
C LYS A 276 -11.41 39.07 25.02
N SER A 277 -11.33 38.20 24.00
CA SER A 277 -10.21 37.25 23.85
C SER A 277 -8.86 37.96 23.83
N TYR A 278 -8.76 39.03 23.03
CA TYR A 278 -7.56 39.86 22.98
C TYR A 278 -7.17 40.41 24.36
N LEU A 279 -8.11 40.99 25.11
CA LEU A 279 -7.82 41.50 26.45
C LEU A 279 -7.47 40.38 27.44
N ALA A 280 -8.13 39.21 27.35
CA ALA A 280 -7.82 38.05 28.19
C ALA A 280 -6.40 37.52 27.95
N SER A 281 -5.91 37.59 26.71
CA SER A 281 -4.53 37.27 26.37
C SER A 281 -3.56 38.36 26.83
N ALA A 282 -3.76 39.61 26.36
CA ALA A 282 -2.81 40.70 26.58
C ALA A 282 -2.70 41.15 28.05
N LEU A 283 -3.81 41.14 28.82
CA LEU A 283 -3.84 41.59 30.21
C LEU A 283 -4.09 40.45 31.21
N GLY A 284 -4.74 39.37 30.79
CA GLY A 284 -5.17 38.27 31.65
C GLY A 284 -4.22 37.06 31.66
N GLY A 285 -3.15 37.09 30.88
CA GLY A 285 -2.12 36.03 30.89
C GLY A 285 -2.62 34.67 30.38
N GLN A 286 -3.75 34.61 29.68
CA GLN A 286 -4.20 33.38 29.04
C GLN A 286 -3.49 33.20 27.71
N GLU A 287 -2.85 32.05 27.51
CA GLU A 287 -2.48 31.61 26.17
C GLU A 287 -3.77 31.35 25.39
N PHE A 288 -4.06 32.25 24.47
CA PHE A 288 -5.10 32.06 23.48
C PHE A 288 -4.39 31.92 22.15
N ASP A 289 -4.70 30.84 21.43
CA ASP A 289 -4.34 30.70 20.03
C ASP A 289 -5.00 31.88 19.31
N LEU A 290 -4.23 32.92 19.04
CA LEU A 290 -4.62 33.95 18.10
C LEU A 290 -4.75 33.19 16.78
N ASP A 291 -5.99 32.98 16.30
CA ASP A 291 -6.20 32.53 14.92
C ASP A 291 -5.26 33.32 14.01
N ASP A 292 -4.75 32.67 12.95
CA ASP A 292 -3.63 33.02 12.05
C ASP A 292 -3.62 34.47 11.45
N GLY A 293 -4.52 35.36 11.86
CA GLY A 293 -4.57 36.78 11.48
C GLY A 293 -5.00 37.77 12.56
N THR A 294 -5.10 37.42 13.84
CA THR A 294 -5.37 38.38 14.93
C THR A 294 -4.06 38.85 15.57
N SER A 295 -3.57 40.03 15.16
CA SER A 295 -2.43 40.70 15.78
C SER A 295 -2.81 42.05 16.39
N LEU A 296 -1.98 42.59 17.28
CA LEU A 296 -2.12 43.95 17.82
C LEU A 296 -2.37 44.97 16.68
N VAL A 297 -1.62 44.85 15.58
CA VAL A 297 -1.74 45.73 14.39
C VAL A 297 -3.13 45.63 13.75
N THR A 298 -3.71 44.43 13.65
CA THR A 298 -5.07 44.27 13.08
C THR A 298 -6.15 44.85 14.00
N ILE A 299 -5.99 44.73 15.32
CA ILE A 299 -6.90 45.33 16.30
C ILE A 299 -6.79 46.85 16.27
N GLU A 300 -5.60 47.41 16.12
CA GLU A 300 -5.39 48.84 15.95
C GLU A 300 -6.08 49.39 14.69
N LYS A 301 -6.09 48.64 13.58
CA LYS A 301 -6.85 48.99 12.37
C LYS A 301 -8.37 49.02 12.62
N GLU A 302 -8.93 48.03 13.32
CA GLU A 302 -10.34 48.06 13.72
C GLU A 302 -10.64 49.25 14.66
N VAL A 303 -9.78 49.48 15.65
CA VAL A 303 -9.90 50.59 16.60
C VAL A 303 -9.84 51.94 15.88
N ALA A 304 -8.98 52.10 14.87
CA ALA A 304 -8.90 53.31 14.06
C ALA A 304 -10.21 53.60 13.32
N PHE A 305 -10.86 52.57 12.77
CA PHE A 305 -12.16 52.72 12.12
C PHE A 305 -13.22 53.28 13.07
N TRP A 306 -13.34 52.70 14.26
CA TRP A 306 -14.32 53.15 15.26
C TRP A 306 -13.98 54.52 15.85
N LYS A 307 -12.69 54.85 16.01
CA LYS A 307 -12.24 56.20 16.41
C LYS A 307 -12.67 57.27 15.42
N ALA A 308 -12.79 56.93 14.13
CA ALA A 308 -13.22 57.87 13.09
C ALA A 308 -14.73 58.20 13.11
N LYS A 309 -15.54 57.52 13.95
CA LYS A 309 -17.00 57.72 14.07
C LYS A 309 -17.75 57.60 12.72
N PRO A 310 -17.79 56.39 12.13
CA PRO A 310 -18.50 56.15 10.87
C PRO A 310 -20.01 56.47 11.00
N ASP A 311 -20.63 56.87 9.89
CA ASP A 311 -22.09 57.06 9.84
C ASP A 311 -22.87 55.72 9.88
N VAL A 312 -24.19 55.82 10.02
CA VAL A 312 -25.11 54.68 10.17
C VAL A 312 -25.04 53.69 9.00
N ILE A 313 -24.82 54.16 7.77
CA ILE A 313 -24.79 53.29 6.57
C ILE A 313 -23.48 52.50 6.56
N ARG A 314 -22.35 53.15 6.87
CA ARG A 314 -21.05 52.48 7.03
C ARG A 314 -21.08 51.46 8.17
N GLU A 315 -21.75 51.79 9.29
CA GLU A 315 -21.95 50.83 10.39
C GLU A 315 -22.78 49.61 9.97
N ALA A 316 -23.87 49.82 9.23
CA ALA A 316 -24.74 48.74 8.75
C ALA A 316 -24.02 47.83 7.76
N LEU A 317 -23.30 48.40 6.80
CA LEU A 317 -22.51 47.65 5.82
C LEU A 317 -21.43 46.79 6.50
N VAL A 318 -20.70 47.37 7.45
CA VAL A 318 -19.67 46.67 8.22
C VAL A 318 -20.28 45.53 9.05
N ALA A 319 -21.46 45.74 9.65
CA ALA A 319 -22.17 44.69 10.38
C ALA A 319 -22.55 43.52 9.46
N ASN A 320 -23.13 43.80 8.28
CA ASN A 320 -23.52 42.78 7.31
C ASN A 320 -22.32 41.95 6.83
N VAL A 321 -21.21 42.60 6.48
CA VAL A 321 -20.00 41.92 6.01
C VAL A 321 -19.32 41.14 7.16
N SER A 322 -19.29 41.68 8.38
CA SER A 322 -18.67 41.01 9.53
C SER A 322 -19.38 39.71 9.96
N SER A 323 -20.65 39.53 9.55
CA SER A 323 -21.40 38.30 9.83
C SER A 323 -20.98 37.11 8.96
N ALA A 324 -20.25 37.36 7.86
CA ALA A 324 -19.75 36.33 6.96
C ALA A 324 -18.53 35.62 7.55
N ARG A 325 -18.71 34.36 7.97
CA ARG A 325 -17.69 33.53 8.63
C ARG A 325 -16.39 33.33 7.86
N THR A 326 -16.43 33.48 6.53
CA THR A 326 -15.28 33.26 5.62
C THR A 326 -14.38 34.47 5.45
N ILE A 327 -14.78 35.64 5.95
CA ILE A 327 -13.96 36.84 5.90
C ILE A 327 -13.00 36.81 7.09
N THR A 328 -11.71 36.67 6.81
CA THR A 328 -10.68 36.67 7.86
C THR A 328 -10.61 38.03 8.53
N TYR A 329 -10.20 38.04 9.79
CA TYR A 329 -10.11 39.28 10.55
C TYR A 329 -9.11 40.28 9.95
N ALA A 330 -7.99 39.79 9.39
CA ALA A 330 -7.02 40.63 8.69
C ALA A 330 -7.59 41.30 7.42
N LEU A 331 -8.40 40.56 6.64
CA LEU A 331 -9.10 41.11 5.48
C LEU A 331 -10.16 42.13 5.90
N TYR A 332 -10.99 41.78 6.88
CA TYR A 332 -12.02 42.65 7.43
C TYR A 332 -11.42 44.00 7.87
N THR A 333 -10.36 43.98 8.69
CA THR A 333 -9.74 45.21 9.22
C THR A 333 -9.01 46.04 8.17
N SER A 334 -8.47 45.41 7.12
CA SER A 334 -7.89 46.14 5.98
C SER A 334 -8.98 46.79 5.12
N TRP A 335 -10.11 46.09 4.92
CA TRP A 335 -11.27 46.61 4.21
C TRP A 335 -11.96 47.78 4.96
N LEU A 336 -11.97 47.80 6.29
CA LEU A 336 -12.51 48.93 7.07
C LEU A 336 -11.86 50.28 6.69
N ALA A 337 -10.54 50.29 6.43
CA ALA A 337 -9.83 51.49 5.99
C ALA A 337 -10.27 51.93 4.59
N THR A 338 -10.63 50.99 3.72
CA THR A 338 -11.20 51.25 2.40
C THR A 338 -12.60 51.86 2.53
N VAL A 339 -13.47 51.29 3.36
CA VAL A 339 -14.85 51.79 3.57
C VAL A 339 -14.89 53.25 4.04
N LEU A 340 -13.91 53.69 4.83
CA LEU A 340 -13.82 55.08 5.26
C LEU A 340 -13.39 56.06 4.16
N ARG A 341 -12.64 55.59 3.16
CA ARG A 341 -12.13 56.43 2.06
C ARG A 341 -13.09 56.51 0.87
N GLU A 342 -14.06 55.60 0.81
CA GLU A 342 -15.01 55.47 -0.28
C GLU A 342 -16.12 56.52 -0.24
N GLU A 343 -16.68 56.83 -1.42
CA GLU A 343 -17.75 57.82 -1.59
C GLU A 343 -19.08 57.36 -0.98
N ASP A 344 -19.84 58.30 -0.41
CA ASP A 344 -21.11 58.00 0.28
C ASP A 344 -22.16 57.31 -0.61
N ASP A 345 -22.26 57.73 -1.87
CA ASP A 345 -23.22 57.13 -2.81
C ASP A 345 -22.86 55.68 -3.14
N TYR A 346 -21.58 55.36 -3.22
CA TYR A 346 -21.12 53.98 -3.40
C TYR A 346 -21.42 53.11 -2.18
N ILE A 347 -21.09 53.61 -0.99
CA ILE A 347 -21.39 52.90 0.25
C ILE A 347 -22.90 52.62 0.37
N ARG A 348 -23.75 53.57 -0.04
CA ARG A 348 -25.21 53.41 -0.04
C ARG A 348 -25.68 52.35 -1.05
N ASP A 349 -25.10 52.31 -2.25
CA ASP A 349 -25.45 51.31 -3.26
C ASP A 349 -25.00 49.90 -2.84
N VAL A 350 -23.79 49.76 -2.32
CA VAL A 350 -23.26 48.48 -1.84
C VAL A 350 -24.00 47.98 -0.61
N GLU A 351 -24.33 48.87 0.33
CA GLU A 351 -25.15 48.50 1.50
C GLU A 351 -26.53 47.99 1.06
N ARG A 352 -27.18 48.64 0.08
CA ARG A 352 -28.45 48.15 -0.48
C ARG A 352 -28.33 46.77 -1.11
N LEU A 353 -27.29 46.54 -1.93
CA LEU A 353 -27.05 45.24 -2.57
C LEU A 353 -26.77 44.15 -1.52
N LEU A 354 -26.02 44.46 -0.46
CA LEU A 354 -25.63 43.50 0.58
C LEU A 354 -26.56 43.46 1.79
N SER A 355 -27.63 44.28 1.80
CA SER A 355 -28.66 44.29 2.86
C SER A 355 -29.40 42.95 2.95
N ASN A 356 -29.54 42.26 1.81
CA ASN A 356 -29.94 40.87 1.73
C ASN A 356 -28.83 40.03 1.10
N VAL A 357 -27.90 39.60 1.95
CA VAL A 357 -26.74 38.78 1.57
C VAL A 357 -27.17 37.48 0.86
N ASP A 358 -28.43 37.05 0.98
CA ASP A 358 -28.91 35.82 0.34
C ASP A 358 -29.06 35.90 -1.18
N VAL A 359 -29.32 37.10 -1.73
CA VAL A 359 -29.62 37.31 -3.15
C VAL A 359 -28.58 38.22 -3.81
N GLY A 360 -28.04 39.20 -3.10
CA GLY A 360 -27.28 40.30 -3.71
C GLY A 360 -25.81 40.03 -4.04
N VAL A 361 -25.24 38.84 -3.77
CA VAL A 361 -23.79 38.60 -3.98
C VAL A 361 -23.41 38.60 -5.47
N LEU A 362 -24.26 38.06 -6.35
CA LEU A 362 -24.01 38.10 -7.80
C LEU A 362 -24.30 39.48 -8.41
N ASP A 363 -25.33 40.18 -7.91
CA ASP A 363 -25.60 41.57 -8.30
C ASP A 363 -24.45 42.49 -7.87
N PHE A 364 -23.87 42.22 -6.70
CA PHE A 364 -22.65 42.89 -6.25
C PHE A 364 -21.46 42.60 -7.17
N ALA A 365 -21.30 41.36 -7.66
CA ALA A 365 -20.27 41.03 -8.65
C ALA A 365 -20.43 41.86 -9.94
N GLN A 366 -21.65 41.94 -10.47
CA GLN A 366 -21.95 42.76 -11.66
C GLN A 366 -21.68 44.25 -11.40
N TYR A 367 -22.06 44.76 -10.22
CA TYR A 367 -21.79 46.15 -9.84
C TYR A 367 -20.29 46.45 -9.74
N LEU A 368 -19.50 45.53 -9.18
CA LEU A 368 -18.03 45.65 -9.13
C LEU A 368 -17.41 45.58 -10.53
N GLU A 369 -17.92 44.72 -11.41
CA GLU A 369 -17.47 44.63 -12.80
C GLU A 369 -17.68 45.95 -13.54
N VAL A 370 -18.87 46.56 -13.40
CA VAL A 370 -19.19 47.87 -13.96
C VAL A 370 -18.21 48.93 -13.45
N ARG A 371 -18.00 49.02 -12.13
CA ARG A 371 -17.08 50.01 -11.55
C ARG A 371 -15.65 49.82 -12.03
N ARG A 372 -15.19 48.58 -12.14
CA ARG A 372 -13.84 48.27 -12.61
C ARG A 372 -13.69 48.62 -14.08
N ARG A 373 -14.69 48.34 -14.92
CA ARG A 373 -14.72 48.75 -16.33
C ARG A 373 -14.61 50.26 -16.50
N PHE A 374 -15.18 51.04 -15.58
CA PHE A 374 -15.10 52.51 -15.56
C PHE A 374 -13.90 53.06 -14.75
N GLY A 375 -12.98 52.21 -14.26
CA GLY A 375 -11.79 52.65 -13.51
C GLY A 375 -12.09 53.29 -12.14
N ARG A 376 -13.28 53.03 -11.56
CA ARG A 376 -13.74 53.63 -10.30
C ARG A 376 -13.53 52.75 -9.06
N MET A 377 -12.80 51.64 -9.20
CA MET A 377 -12.47 50.76 -8.08
C MET A 377 -11.17 51.25 -7.45
N GLN A 378 -11.23 51.80 -6.24
CA GLN A 378 -10.07 52.41 -5.59
C GLN A 378 -9.14 51.40 -4.93
N ASP A 379 -9.67 50.25 -4.51
CA ASP A 379 -8.94 49.27 -3.70
C ASP A 379 -9.44 47.84 -3.98
N ASP A 380 -8.51 46.92 -4.16
CA ASP A 380 -8.74 45.51 -4.45
C ASP A 380 -9.38 44.74 -3.28
N THR A 381 -9.38 45.32 -2.07
CA THR A 381 -10.07 44.75 -0.89
C THR A 381 -11.57 44.52 -1.14
N TRP A 382 -12.21 45.28 -2.03
CA TRP A 382 -13.59 45.02 -2.46
C TRP A 382 -13.76 43.69 -3.19
N LEU A 383 -12.80 43.32 -4.03
CA LEU A 383 -12.79 42.02 -4.71
C LEU A 383 -12.54 40.88 -3.72
N MET A 384 -11.69 41.11 -2.72
CA MET A 384 -11.42 40.12 -1.67
C MET A 384 -12.64 39.89 -0.77
N VAL A 385 -13.35 40.97 -0.41
CA VAL A 385 -14.62 40.88 0.33
C VAL A 385 -15.67 40.17 -0.51
N PHE A 386 -15.81 40.49 -1.80
CA PHE A 386 -16.69 39.75 -2.70
C PHE A 386 -16.39 38.24 -2.72
N ALA A 387 -15.12 37.85 -2.88
CA ALA A 387 -14.72 36.44 -2.86
C ALA A 387 -15.04 35.77 -1.50
N GLY A 388 -14.83 36.50 -0.40
CA GLY A 388 -15.20 36.06 0.94
C GLY A 388 -16.72 35.87 1.10
N LEU A 389 -17.53 36.84 0.70
CA LEU A 389 -18.99 36.77 0.74
C LEU A 389 -19.54 35.62 -0.10
N LEU A 390 -18.95 35.38 -1.27
CA LEU A 390 -19.31 34.25 -2.12
C LEU A 390 -18.95 32.90 -1.46
N ALA A 391 -17.82 32.82 -0.75
CA ALA A 391 -17.46 31.64 0.04
C ALA A 391 -18.40 31.43 1.24
N ALA A 392 -18.91 32.51 1.86
CA ALA A 392 -19.81 32.44 3.02
C ALA A 392 -21.14 31.75 2.70
N ARG A 393 -21.52 31.69 1.41
CA ARG A 393 -22.71 30.98 0.92
C ARG A 393 -22.58 29.45 1.01
N GLY A 394 -21.38 28.95 1.31
CA GLY A 394 -21.07 27.54 1.46
C GLY A 394 -20.77 26.81 0.15
N PRO A 395 -20.43 25.52 0.23
CA PRO A 395 -19.86 24.75 -0.88
C PRO A 395 -20.81 24.55 -2.06
N ASN A 396 -22.11 24.55 -1.80
CA ASN A 396 -23.13 24.23 -2.81
C ASN A 396 -23.65 25.43 -3.59
N TYR A 397 -23.30 26.66 -3.20
CA TYR A 397 -23.90 27.86 -3.80
C TYR A 397 -23.61 27.97 -5.31
N LEU A 398 -22.34 27.85 -5.71
CA LEU A 398 -21.97 27.86 -7.13
C LEU A 398 -22.56 26.65 -7.90
N ARG A 399 -22.70 25.49 -7.24
CA ARG A 399 -23.32 24.30 -7.84
C ARG A 399 -24.80 24.52 -8.12
N ASN A 400 -25.51 25.13 -7.18
CA ASN A 400 -26.93 25.45 -7.32
C ASN A 400 -27.16 26.47 -8.43
N ILE A 401 -26.31 27.49 -8.55
CA ILE A 401 -26.37 28.47 -9.64
C ILE A 401 -26.12 27.80 -10.99
N ALA A 402 -25.08 26.96 -11.08
CA ALA A 402 -24.76 26.23 -12.31
C ALA A 402 -25.92 25.32 -12.76
N ALA A 403 -26.58 24.64 -11.82
CA ALA A 403 -27.72 23.77 -12.13
C ALA A 403 -28.97 24.52 -12.62
N GLN A 404 -29.09 25.82 -12.33
CA GLN A 404 -30.25 26.65 -12.72
C GLN A 404 -30.04 27.42 -14.03
N LYS A 405 -28.84 27.39 -14.62
CA LYS A 405 -28.48 28.12 -15.83
C LYS A 405 -28.30 27.20 -17.03
N SER A 406 -28.46 27.75 -18.23
CA SER A 406 -27.99 27.06 -19.44
C SER A 406 -26.45 26.96 -19.45
N ILE A 407 -25.91 26.08 -20.30
CA ILE A 407 -24.44 25.94 -20.43
C ILE A 407 -23.82 27.28 -20.87
N ASP A 408 -24.44 27.97 -21.83
CA ASP A 408 -23.94 29.24 -22.34
C ASP A 408 -24.00 30.34 -21.26
N GLU A 409 -25.13 30.45 -20.54
CA GLU A 409 -25.29 31.42 -19.45
C GLU A 409 -24.29 31.20 -18.29
N TRP A 410 -23.93 29.93 -18.03
CA TRP A 410 -22.92 29.61 -17.04
C TRP A 410 -21.51 29.95 -17.52
N LEU A 411 -21.19 29.66 -18.79
CA LEU A 411 -19.89 29.99 -19.38
C LEU A 411 -19.65 31.50 -19.35
N ASP A 412 -20.67 32.30 -19.67
CA ASP A 412 -20.61 33.77 -19.58
C ASP A 412 -20.38 34.23 -18.14
N LEU A 413 -21.11 33.68 -17.17
CA LEU A 413 -20.92 34.00 -15.74
C LEU A 413 -19.51 33.61 -15.27
N MET A 414 -19.03 32.42 -15.65
CA MET A 414 -17.70 31.92 -15.31
C MET A 414 -16.60 32.84 -15.87
N ALA A 415 -16.74 33.28 -17.12
CA ALA A 415 -15.81 34.21 -17.75
C ALA A 415 -15.84 35.59 -17.07
N GLY A 416 -17.02 36.13 -16.76
CA GLY A 416 -17.20 37.39 -16.04
C GLY A 416 -16.57 37.36 -14.65
N LEU A 417 -16.83 36.30 -13.87
CA LEU A 417 -16.22 36.10 -12.56
C LEU A 417 -14.69 36.02 -12.65
N ARG A 418 -14.14 35.23 -13.57
CA ARG A 418 -12.68 35.11 -13.79
C ARG A 418 -12.04 36.46 -14.12
N ALA A 419 -12.65 37.20 -15.04
CA ALA A 419 -12.18 38.52 -15.41
C ALA A 419 -12.20 39.47 -14.21
N LEU A 420 -13.28 39.49 -13.43
CA LEU A 420 -13.49 40.36 -12.28
C LEU A 420 -12.44 40.16 -11.16
N ILE A 421 -12.10 38.92 -10.83
CA ILE A 421 -11.17 38.61 -9.73
C ILE A 421 -9.72 38.39 -10.18
N HIS A 422 -9.41 38.54 -11.47
CA HIS A 422 -8.05 38.37 -11.99
C HIS A 422 -6.95 39.13 -11.20
N PRO A 423 -7.12 40.40 -10.77
CA PRO A 423 -6.08 41.17 -10.05
C PRO A 423 -5.70 40.52 -8.72
N ILE A 424 -6.70 40.00 -8.00
CA ILE A 424 -6.52 39.43 -6.66
C ILE A 424 -6.30 37.92 -6.67
N ARG A 425 -6.18 37.30 -7.85
CA ARG A 425 -6.10 35.84 -7.98
C ARG A 425 -5.03 35.22 -7.09
N HIS A 426 -3.87 35.86 -6.95
CA HIS A 426 -2.76 35.39 -6.11
C HIS A 426 -3.07 35.42 -4.60
N GLN A 427 -4.03 36.24 -4.18
CA GLN A 427 -4.43 36.43 -2.79
C GLN A 427 -5.57 35.51 -2.36
N LEU A 428 -6.20 34.79 -3.31
CA LEU A 428 -7.28 33.86 -3.01
C LEU A 428 -6.78 32.58 -2.33
N PRO A 429 -7.61 31.95 -1.48
CA PRO A 429 -7.32 30.64 -0.92
C PRO A 429 -6.99 29.62 -2.02
N ARG A 430 -6.08 28.69 -1.71
CA ARG A 430 -5.70 27.64 -2.67
C ARG A 430 -6.89 26.71 -2.96
N SER A 431 -7.69 26.38 -1.96
CA SER A 431 -8.84 25.46 -1.99
C SER A 431 -9.92 25.91 -0.99
N GLY A 432 -11.12 25.32 -1.08
CA GLY A 432 -12.27 25.63 -0.22
C GLY A 432 -13.50 26.15 -0.98
N ASP A 433 -14.39 26.80 -0.23
CA ASP A 433 -15.66 27.36 -0.71
C ASP A 433 -15.47 28.63 -1.56
N GLY A 434 -16.45 28.98 -2.40
CA GLY A 434 -16.45 30.24 -3.16
C GLY A 434 -15.52 30.27 -4.39
N LEU A 435 -14.65 31.28 -4.49
CA LEU A 435 -13.64 31.38 -5.56
C LEU A 435 -12.26 31.08 -4.99
N THR A 436 -11.54 30.14 -5.61
CA THR A 436 -10.23 29.69 -5.15
C THR A 436 -9.25 29.66 -6.30
N ARG A 437 -7.95 29.69 -6.02
CA ARG A 437 -6.92 29.56 -7.06
C ARG A 437 -7.06 28.27 -7.85
N SER A 438 -7.25 27.14 -7.17
CA SER A 438 -7.47 25.84 -7.82
C SER A 438 -8.68 25.82 -8.75
N ARG A 439 -9.80 26.44 -8.36
CA ARG A 439 -11.02 26.50 -9.17
C ARG A 439 -10.83 27.37 -10.43
N LEU A 440 -10.08 28.46 -10.31
CA LEU A 440 -9.78 29.32 -11.46
C LEU A 440 -8.78 28.68 -12.41
N GLU A 441 -7.73 28.05 -11.86
CA GLU A 441 -6.80 27.24 -12.65
C GLU A 441 -7.53 26.10 -13.37
N TRP A 442 -8.52 25.49 -12.73
CA TRP A 442 -9.38 24.49 -13.37
C TRP A 442 -10.19 25.08 -14.52
N TRP A 443 -10.84 26.23 -14.32
CA TRP A 443 -11.60 26.89 -15.37
C TRP A 443 -10.72 27.35 -16.55
N ASP A 444 -9.50 27.83 -16.29
CA ASP A 444 -8.52 28.13 -17.34
C ASP A 444 -8.19 26.88 -18.17
N ARG A 445 -8.05 25.72 -17.52
CA ARG A 445 -7.78 24.45 -18.21
C ARG A 445 -8.95 24.00 -19.08
N ILE A 446 -10.18 24.16 -18.59
CA ILE A 446 -11.39 23.85 -19.37
C ILE A 446 -11.45 24.72 -20.63
N GLU A 447 -11.20 26.03 -20.49
CA GLU A 447 -11.15 26.95 -21.64
C GLU A 447 -10.03 26.59 -22.62
N GLY A 448 -8.84 26.24 -22.11
CA GLY A 448 -7.72 25.79 -22.94
C GLY A 448 -7.97 24.50 -23.73
N ASN A 449 -9.00 23.72 -23.36
CA ASN A 449 -9.39 22.46 -24.01
C ASN A 449 -10.81 22.52 -24.60
N ALA A 450 -11.24 23.69 -25.07
CA ALA A 450 -12.61 23.95 -25.51
C ALA A 450 -13.13 22.96 -26.57
N SER A 451 -12.30 22.54 -27.53
CA SER A 451 -12.68 21.58 -28.58
C SER A 451 -13.01 20.18 -28.02
N THR A 452 -12.18 19.66 -27.12
CA THR A 452 -12.36 18.37 -26.46
C THR A 452 -13.56 18.40 -25.51
N VAL A 453 -13.73 19.51 -24.79
CA VAL A 453 -14.91 19.77 -23.96
C VAL A 453 -16.18 19.81 -24.80
N GLN A 454 -16.16 20.49 -25.95
CA GLN A 454 -17.31 20.54 -26.86
C GLN A 454 -17.67 19.15 -27.40
N ARG A 455 -16.69 18.31 -27.73
CA ARG A 455 -16.92 16.91 -28.15
C ARG A 455 -17.58 16.08 -27.05
N LEU A 456 -17.15 16.24 -25.80
CA LEU A 456 -17.77 15.60 -24.63
C LEU A 456 -19.22 16.05 -24.41
N LEU A 457 -19.54 17.30 -24.73
CA LEU A 457 -20.90 17.85 -24.64
C LEU A 457 -21.78 17.40 -25.80
N GLN A 458 -21.25 17.30 -27.02
CA GLN A 458 -21.99 16.90 -28.24
C GLN A 458 -22.42 15.42 -28.20
N ASN A 459 -21.59 14.54 -27.63
CA ASN A 459 -21.90 13.11 -27.51
C ASN A 459 -22.93 12.78 -26.40
N ARG A 460 -23.50 13.80 -25.74
CA ARG A 460 -24.48 13.63 -24.66
C ARG A 460 -25.88 14.04 -25.10
N ASN A 461 -26.82 13.10 -25.03
CA ASN A 461 -28.27 13.39 -25.03
C ASN A 461 -28.73 13.95 -23.65
N ALA A 462 -28.01 14.92 -23.08
CA ALA A 462 -28.20 15.30 -21.67
C ALA A 462 -29.30 16.35 -21.46
N THR A 463 -30.22 16.06 -20.54
CA THR A 463 -31.23 16.99 -20.00
C THR A 463 -30.74 17.78 -18.79
N SER A 464 -29.48 17.58 -18.32
CA SER A 464 -28.94 18.13 -17.07
C SER A 464 -27.53 18.75 -17.22
N PHE A 465 -27.28 19.84 -16.49
CA PHE A 465 -26.00 20.57 -16.49
C PHE A 465 -24.82 19.73 -15.93
N PRO A 466 -23.65 19.65 -16.62
CA PRO A 466 -22.53 18.78 -16.23
C PRO A 466 -21.68 19.40 -15.10
N LEU A 467 -22.21 19.40 -13.87
CA LEU A 467 -21.52 19.93 -12.69
C LEU A 467 -20.14 19.32 -12.47
N TRP A 468 -19.98 18.01 -12.71
CA TRP A 468 -18.72 17.29 -12.56
C TRP A 468 -17.60 17.83 -13.46
N LEU A 469 -17.92 18.52 -14.57
CA LEU A 469 -16.94 19.07 -15.50
C LEU A 469 -16.47 20.46 -15.06
N TYR A 470 -17.41 21.35 -14.72
CA TYR A 470 -17.10 22.75 -14.39
C TYR A 470 -16.80 22.96 -12.90
N LEU A 471 -17.33 22.10 -12.03
CA LEU A 471 -17.16 22.14 -10.57
C LEU A 471 -16.84 20.74 -10.02
N PRO A 472 -15.75 20.08 -10.45
CA PRO A 472 -15.42 18.72 -10.05
C PRO A 472 -15.08 18.62 -8.56
N ASP A 473 -15.54 17.52 -7.93
CA ASP A 473 -15.00 17.06 -6.65
C ASP A 473 -13.57 16.52 -6.78
N ARG A 474 -13.23 15.99 -7.98
CA ARG A 474 -11.97 15.32 -8.31
C ARG A 474 -11.39 15.84 -9.64
N PRO A 475 -10.85 17.09 -9.69
CA PRO A 475 -10.37 17.74 -10.93
C PRO A 475 -9.25 16.97 -11.62
N GLU A 476 -8.45 16.23 -10.87
CA GLU A 476 -7.39 15.35 -11.39
C GLU A 476 -7.96 14.22 -12.27
N VAL A 477 -9.13 13.67 -11.94
CA VAL A 477 -9.76 12.60 -12.74
C VAL A 477 -10.30 13.17 -14.05
N VAL A 478 -10.91 14.36 -14.01
CA VAL A 478 -11.40 15.04 -15.22
C VAL A 478 -10.23 15.51 -16.09
N SER A 479 -9.14 16.00 -15.49
CA SER A 479 -7.91 16.35 -16.21
C SER A 479 -7.34 15.15 -16.97
N ARG A 480 -7.36 13.97 -16.33
CA ARG A 480 -6.92 12.72 -16.96
C ARG A 480 -7.78 12.39 -18.17
N LEU A 481 -9.10 12.49 -18.06
CA LEU A 481 -10.02 12.27 -19.19
C LEU A 481 -9.69 13.20 -20.37
N ILE A 482 -9.63 14.51 -20.12
CA ILE A 482 -9.40 15.52 -21.17
C ILE A 482 -8.06 15.26 -21.87
N ARG A 483 -6.99 15.00 -21.10
CA ARG A 483 -5.67 14.71 -21.66
C ARG A 483 -5.66 13.43 -22.49
N SER A 484 -6.33 12.37 -22.04
CA SER A 484 -6.37 11.10 -22.77
C SER A 484 -7.14 11.22 -24.09
N LEU A 485 -8.16 12.08 -24.14
CA LEU A 485 -8.93 12.36 -25.35
C LEU A 485 -8.20 13.29 -26.33
N ASP A 486 -7.35 14.18 -25.84
CA ASP A 486 -6.55 15.10 -26.68
C ASP A 486 -5.39 14.38 -27.39
N ILE A 487 -4.89 13.27 -26.81
CA ILE A 487 -3.78 12.46 -27.37
C ILE A 487 -4.25 11.44 -28.42
N GLY A 488 -5.55 11.09 -28.45
CA GLY A 488 -6.10 10.08 -29.34
C GLY A 488 -5.99 10.47 -30.82
N THR A 489 -5.10 9.84 -31.57
CA THR A 489 -5.02 9.97 -33.03
C THR A 489 -4.99 8.57 -33.68
N GLY A 490 -5.72 8.39 -34.79
CA GLY A 490 -5.78 7.12 -35.53
C GLY A 490 -6.73 6.09 -34.92
N GLU A 491 -6.28 4.82 -34.83
CA GLU A 491 -7.13 3.65 -34.51
C GLU A 491 -7.76 3.65 -33.11
N LEU A 492 -7.17 4.39 -32.15
CA LEU A 492 -7.70 4.53 -30.79
C LEU A 492 -8.90 5.48 -30.71
N GLN A 493 -9.06 6.38 -31.69
CA GLN A 493 -10.17 7.33 -31.71
C GLN A 493 -11.52 6.60 -31.80
N ASP A 494 -11.61 5.55 -32.64
CA ASP A 494 -12.80 4.70 -32.74
C ASP A 494 -13.16 4.03 -31.41
N ILE A 495 -12.14 3.62 -30.64
CA ILE A 495 -12.34 3.01 -29.32
C ILE A 495 -12.88 4.06 -28.35
N TYR A 496 -12.29 5.25 -28.32
CA TYR A 496 -12.74 6.33 -27.44
C TYR A 496 -14.15 6.78 -27.77
N ASP A 497 -14.49 6.91 -29.06
CA ASP A 497 -15.83 7.25 -29.52
C ASP A 497 -16.86 6.16 -29.16
N GLY A 498 -16.43 4.90 -29.02
CA GLY A 498 -17.26 3.82 -28.50
C GLY A 498 -17.42 3.80 -26.96
N LEU A 499 -16.48 4.37 -26.21
CA LEU A 499 -16.51 4.41 -24.73
C LEU A 499 -17.22 5.64 -24.17
N ILE A 500 -17.05 6.81 -24.80
CA ILE A 500 -17.64 8.09 -24.37
C ILE A 500 -19.17 8.02 -24.15
N PRO A 501 -19.97 7.34 -25.00
CA PRO A 501 -21.41 7.23 -24.81
C PRO A 501 -21.84 6.55 -23.50
N HIS A 502 -20.93 5.82 -22.85
CA HIS A 502 -21.19 5.17 -21.55
C HIS A 502 -20.93 6.09 -20.35
N LEU A 503 -20.46 7.33 -20.54
CA LEU A 503 -20.24 8.28 -19.44
C LEU A 503 -21.57 8.85 -18.91
N ASP A 504 -21.88 8.59 -17.64
CA ASP A 504 -23.13 8.97 -16.98
C ASP A 504 -23.30 10.50 -16.91
N SER A 505 -24.53 10.99 -17.05
CA SER A 505 -24.82 12.44 -17.13
C SER A 505 -24.30 13.24 -15.93
N ASP A 506 -24.29 12.65 -14.74
CA ASP A 506 -23.78 13.26 -13.50
C ASP A 506 -22.27 13.04 -13.27
N GLY A 507 -21.61 12.25 -14.12
CA GLY A 507 -20.18 11.93 -14.03
C GLY A 507 -19.84 10.93 -12.92
N SER A 508 -20.83 10.22 -12.36
CA SER A 508 -20.61 9.25 -11.28
C SER A 508 -19.67 8.10 -11.67
N ASN A 509 -19.68 7.68 -12.94
CA ASN A 509 -18.79 6.64 -13.48
C ASN A 509 -17.50 7.17 -14.15
N LEU A 510 -17.14 8.45 -13.96
CA LEU A 510 -15.99 9.09 -14.60
C LEU A 510 -14.67 8.33 -14.39
N THR A 511 -14.44 7.80 -13.19
CA THR A 511 -13.22 7.04 -12.88
C THR A 511 -13.13 5.77 -13.74
N LEU A 512 -14.25 5.06 -13.94
CA LEU A 512 -14.30 3.85 -14.76
C LEU A 512 -14.07 4.15 -16.25
N VAL A 513 -14.61 5.28 -16.74
CA VAL A 513 -14.36 5.73 -18.11
C VAL A 513 -12.88 6.07 -18.32
N CYS A 514 -12.25 6.79 -17.39
CA CYS A 514 -10.82 7.08 -17.46
C CYS A 514 -9.96 5.81 -17.43
N GLU A 515 -10.30 4.86 -16.54
CA GLU A 515 -9.59 3.58 -16.44
C GLU A 515 -9.73 2.75 -17.72
N ALA A 516 -10.91 2.72 -18.33
CA ALA A 516 -11.14 2.07 -19.62
C ALA A 516 -10.32 2.72 -20.75
N ILE A 517 -10.29 4.05 -20.83
CA ILE A 517 -9.53 4.78 -21.86
C ILE A 517 -8.00 4.58 -21.68
N GLU A 518 -7.48 4.72 -20.45
CA GLU A 518 -6.05 4.56 -20.18
C GLU A 518 -5.56 3.12 -20.32
N SER A 519 -6.41 2.14 -20.03
CA SER A 519 -6.09 0.74 -20.28
C SER A 519 -6.18 0.42 -21.77
N ALA A 520 -7.12 1.02 -22.50
CA ALA A 520 -7.23 0.88 -23.95
C ALA A 520 -5.99 1.42 -24.70
N SER A 521 -5.34 2.47 -24.20
CA SER A 521 -4.12 3.01 -24.82
C SER A 521 -2.90 2.09 -24.70
N ARG A 522 -2.96 1.04 -23.87
CA ARG A 522 -1.91 0.03 -23.68
C ARG A 522 -2.21 -1.31 -24.35
N LEU A 523 -3.29 -1.38 -25.13
CA LEU A 523 -3.65 -2.60 -25.83
C LEU A 523 -2.57 -3.01 -26.82
N SER A 524 -2.31 -4.32 -26.89
CA SER A 524 -1.55 -4.92 -27.98
C SER A 524 -2.32 -4.80 -29.30
N SER A 525 -1.66 -4.98 -30.45
CA SER A 525 -2.33 -5.00 -31.75
C SER A 525 -3.47 -6.02 -31.81
N PHE A 526 -3.29 -7.19 -31.20
CA PHE A 526 -4.33 -8.21 -31.05
C PHE A 526 -5.43 -7.78 -30.06
N GLY A 527 -5.04 -7.20 -28.92
CA GLY A 527 -5.95 -6.65 -27.92
C GLY A 527 -6.88 -5.58 -28.47
N VAL A 528 -6.39 -4.68 -29.33
CA VAL A 528 -7.19 -3.64 -30.03
C VAL A 528 -8.35 -4.27 -30.81
N ILE A 529 -8.10 -5.36 -31.54
CA ILE A 529 -9.12 -6.06 -32.33
C ILE A 529 -10.20 -6.63 -31.40
N ILE A 530 -9.79 -7.34 -30.35
CA ILE A 530 -10.72 -7.93 -29.39
C ILE A 530 -11.53 -6.85 -28.68
N TYR A 531 -10.89 -5.77 -28.23
CA TYR A 531 -11.51 -4.67 -27.51
C TYR A 531 -12.54 -3.93 -28.38
N LYS A 532 -12.19 -3.57 -29.63
CA LYS A 532 -13.13 -2.99 -30.61
C LYS A 532 -14.33 -3.91 -30.82
N ARG A 533 -14.08 -5.21 -30.99
CA ARG A 533 -15.15 -6.19 -31.19
C ARG A 533 -16.09 -6.27 -29.98
N MET A 534 -15.56 -6.17 -28.76
CA MET A 534 -16.36 -6.14 -27.55
C MET A 534 -17.21 -4.86 -27.46
N ILE A 535 -16.66 -3.69 -27.77
CA ILE A 535 -17.43 -2.43 -27.85
C ILE A 535 -18.55 -2.51 -28.90
N VAL A 536 -18.30 -3.10 -30.07
CA VAL A 536 -19.37 -3.30 -31.06
C VAL A 536 -20.42 -4.29 -30.55
N TYR A 537 -20.02 -5.34 -29.82
CA TYR A 537 -20.97 -6.28 -29.23
C TYR A 537 -21.78 -5.68 -28.07
N THR A 538 -21.36 -4.59 -27.42
CA THR A 538 -22.15 -3.97 -26.35
C THR A 538 -23.41 -3.29 -26.87
N SER A 539 -23.42 -2.83 -28.12
CA SER A 539 -24.60 -2.29 -28.79
C SER A 539 -25.50 -3.36 -29.43
N GLY A 540 -25.11 -4.64 -29.39
CA GLY A 540 -25.83 -5.77 -29.98
C GLY A 540 -26.82 -6.52 -29.07
N ARG A 541 -27.51 -7.51 -29.67
CA ARG A 541 -28.64 -8.32 -29.13
C ARG A 541 -28.30 -9.25 -27.94
N PHE A 542 -27.05 -9.32 -27.49
CA PHE A 542 -26.65 -10.23 -26.40
C PHE A 542 -27.04 -9.72 -25.01
N SER A 543 -27.40 -10.65 -24.10
CA SER A 543 -27.68 -10.30 -22.71
C SER A 543 -26.42 -9.81 -21.96
N PRO A 544 -26.53 -8.95 -20.93
CA PRO A 544 -25.39 -8.48 -20.14
C PRO A 544 -24.54 -9.61 -19.53
N ALA A 545 -25.18 -10.70 -19.09
CA ALA A 545 -24.49 -11.87 -18.54
C ALA A 545 -23.69 -12.62 -19.61
N ALA A 546 -24.21 -12.70 -20.85
CA ALA A 546 -23.50 -13.27 -21.98
C ALA A 546 -22.27 -12.43 -22.37
N LYS A 547 -22.40 -11.10 -22.37
CA LYS A 547 -21.29 -10.18 -22.61
C LYS A 547 -20.15 -10.37 -21.59
N ARG A 548 -20.49 -10.49 -20.30
CA ARG A 548 -19.51 -10.78 -19.23
C ARG A 548 -18.78 -12.11 -19.47
N ALA A 549 -19.55 -13.16 -19.78
CA ALA A 549 -19.03 -14.49 -20.01
C ALA A 549 -17.99 -14.55 -21.16
N VAL A 550 -18.23 -13.83 -22.27
CA VAL A 550 -17.25 -13.71 -23.37
C VAL A 550 -15.97 -13.05 -22.89
N ILE A 551 -16.09 -11.92 -22.19
CA ILE A 551 -14.94 -11.14 -21.75
C ILE A 551 -14.12 -11.94 -20.73
N GLU A 552 -14.77 -12.61 -19.77
CA GLU A 552 -14.10 -13.50 -18.82
C GLU A 552 -13.44 -14.69 -19.51
N PHE A 553 -14.03 -15.23 -20.57
CA PHE A 553 -13.41 -16.30 -21.36
C PHE A 553 -12.10 -15.84 -21.99
N TRP A 554 -12.09 -14.66 -22.64
CA TRP A 554 -10.87 -14.06 -23.19
C TRP A 554 -9.81 -13.85 -22.12
N ILE A 555 -10.18 -13.26 -20.97
CA ILE A 555 -9.25 -13.00 -19.86
C ILE A 555 -8.66 -14.31 -19.27
N GLN A 556 -9.44 -15.39 -19.22
CA GLN A 556 -9.05 -16.63 -18.52
C GLN A 556 -8.34 -17.67 -19.40
N ASN A 557 -8.52 -17.64 -20.72
CA ASN A 557 -8.19 -18.79 -21.58
C ASN A 557 -7.35 -18.44 -22.82
N VAL A 558 -6.81 -17.22 -22.94
CA VAL A 558 -6.04 -16.81 -24.12
C VAL A 558 -4.65 -16.32 -23.75
N ASP A 559 -3.66 -17.18 -23.98
CA ASP A 559 -2.24 -16.91 -23.75
C ASP A 559 -1.69 -15.76 -24.62
N SER A 560 -2.39 -15.43 -25.70
CA SER A 560 -2.06 -14.33 -26.63
C SER A 560 -2.45 -12.93 -26.12
N LEU A 561 -3.25 -12.83 -25.04
CA LEU A 561 -3.56 -11.54 -24.44
C LEU A 561 -2.46 -11.15 -23.45
N THR A 562 -1.97 -9.93 -23.61
CA THR A 562 -1.04 -9.36 -22.63
C THR A 562 -1.76 -9.04 -21.32
N THR A 563 -0.99 -8.86 -20.24
CA THR A 563 -1.53 -8.39 -18.96
C THR A 563 -2.30 -7.06 -19.12
N ASP A 564 -1.82 -6.17 -19.98
CA ASP A 564 -2.49 -4.89 -20.26
C ASP A 564 -3.84 -5.11 -21.00
N ASP A 565 -3.92 -6.09 -21.91
CA ASP A 565 -5.17 -6.44 -22.60
C ASP A 565 -6.23 -6.98 -21.64
N ALA A 566 -5.83 -7.85 -20.70
CA ALA A 566 -6.72 -8.39 -19.68
C ALA A 566 -7.21 -7.30 -18.71
N ILE A 567 -6.34 -6.36 -18.33
CA ILE A 567 -6.71 -5.19 -17.53
C ILE A 567 -7.72 -4.33 -18.28
N ALA A 568 -7.49 -4.06 -19.57
CA ALA A 568 -8.41 -3.27 -20.38
C ALA A 568 -9.80 -3.91 -20.46
N LEU A 569 -9.87 -5.20 -20.78
CA LEU A 569 -11.11 -5.95 -20.83
C LEU A 569 -11.85 -5.98 -19.48
N THR A 570 -11.10 -6.04 -18.37
CA THR A 570 -11.68 -5.96 -17.03
C THR A 570 -12.29 -4.58 -16.75
N SER A 571 -11.58 -3.50 -17.10
CA SER A 571 -12.09 -2.13 -17.00
C SER A 571 -13.35 -1.93 -17.84
N LEU A 572 -13.41 -2.54 -19.04
CA LEU A 572 -14.59 -2.50 -19.90
C LEU A 572 -15.81 -3.15 -19.23
N VAL A 573 -15.63 -4.27 -18.55
CA VAL A 573 -16.74 -4.88 -17.80
C VAL A 573 -17.24 -3.94 -16.70
N GLN A 574 -16.33 -3.37 -15.92
CA GLN A 574 -16.70 -2.51 -14.80
C GLN A 574 -17.47 -1.29 -15.29
N LEU A 575 -17.02 -0.67 -16.39
CA LEU A 575 -17.71 0.44 -17.03
C LEU A 575 -19.14 0.09 -17.46
N LEU A 576 -19.32 -1.11 -18.02
CA LEU A 576 -20.61 -1.59 -18.51
C LEU A 576 -21.51 -2.18 -17.42
N ASN A 577 -21.04 -2.24 -16.17
CA ASN A 577 -21.73 -2.84 -15.04
C ASN A 577 -22.30 -4.24 -15.33
N LEU A 578 -21.51 -5.11 -15.97
CA LEU A 578 -22.00 -6.43 -16.37
C LEU A 578 -22.09 -7.37 -15.15
N PRO A 579 -23.22 -8.07 -14.95
CA PRO A 579 -23.43 -8.93 -13.80
C PRO A 579 -22.50 -10.16 -13.82
N SER A 580 -22.21 -10.71 -12.63
CA SER A 580 -21.42 -11.94 -12.47
C SER A 580 -21.97 -13.09 -13.30
N SER A 581 -21.09 -13.81 -13.98
CA SER A 581 -21.47 -14.93 -14.84
C SER A 581 -22.00 -16.11 -14.01
N ASP A 582 -23.06 -16.74 -14.51
CA ASP A 582 -23.53 -18.04 -14.03
C ASP A 582 -22.91 -19.13 -14.93
N PRO A 583 -22.14 -20.08 -14.38
CA PRO A 583 -21.52 -21.17 -15.14
C PRO A 583 -22.52 -21.98 -15.99
N THR A 584 -23.79 -22.07 -15.59
CA THR A 584 -24.81 -22.80 -16.34
C THR A 584 -25.28 -22.06 -17.60
N ARG A 585 -25.17 -20.73 -17.64
CA ARG A 585 -25.53 -19.91 -18.82
C ARG A 585 -24.41 -19.82 -19.86
N LEU A 586 -23.15 -20.02 -19.44
CA LEU A 586 -21.96 -20.08 -20.30
C LEU A 586 -22.06 -21.20 -21.35
N ALA A 587 -22.53 -22.39 -20.98
CA ALA A 587 -22.72 -23.51 -21.90
C ALA A 587 -23.79 -23.23 -22.96
N THR A 588 -24.88 -22.58 -22.54
CA THR A 588 -25.98 -22.18 -23.44
C THR A 588 -25.50 -21.12 -24.43
N PHE A 589 -24.73 -20.15 -23.95
CA PHE A 589 -24.14 -19.09 -24.76
C PHE A 589 -23.08 -19.62 -25.73
N ALA A 590 -22.17 -20.50 -25.28
CA ALA A 590 -21.19 -21.15 -26.15
C ALA A 590 -21.86 -21.99 -27.24
N SER A 591 -23.03 -22.59 -26.95
CA SER A 591 -23.83 -23.31 -27.93
C SER A 591 -24.45 -22.36 -28.97
N SER A 592 -24.99 -21.21 -28.54
CA SER A 592 -25.50 -20.18 -29.45
C SER A 592 -24.40 -19.58 -30.33
N LEU A 593 -23.22 -19.31 -29.76
CA LEU A 593 -22.08 -18.75 -30.49
C LEU A 593 -21.53 -19.77 -31.48
N ARG A 594 -21.42 -21.04 -31.09
CA ARG A 594 -21.05 -22.14 -31.99
C ARG A 594 -22.07 -22.32 -33.11
N ALA A 595 -23.36 -22.18 -32.84
CA ALA A 595 -24.40 -22.23 -33.86
C ALA A 595 -24.32 -21.05 -34.84
N GLU A 596 -24.03 -19.84 -34.36
CA GLU A 596 -23.85 -18.66 -35.22
C GLU A 596 -22.60 -18.78 -36.09
N TYR A 597 -21.47 -19.22 -35.51
CA TYR A 597 -20.26 -19.53 -36.27
C TYR A 597 -20.50 -20.65 -37.29
N GLN A 598 -21.21 -21.70 -36.91
CA GLN A 598 -21.55 -22.79 -37.82
C GLN A 598 -22.42 -22.28 -38.96
N ASN A 599 -23.45 -21.46 -38.70
CA ASN A 599 -24.27 -20.86 -39.74
C ASN A 599 -23.45 -19.98 -40.69
N LEU A 600 -22.51 -19.18 -40.15
CA LEU A 600 -21.68 -18.30 -40.96
C LEU A 600 -20.67 -19.09 -41.82
N ILE A 601 -20.15 -20.19 -41.28
CA ILE A 601 -19.31 -21.15 -42.02
C ILE A 601 -20.13 -21.87 -43.08
N ASP A 602 -21.34 -22.34 -42.76
CA ASP A 602 -22.25 -23.02 -43.68
C ASP A 602 -22.67 -22.09 -44.84
N GLU A 603 -22.90 -20.81 -44.52
CA GLU A 603 -23.21 -19.76 -45.49
C GLU A 603 -21.99 -19.43 -46.35
N ALA A 604 -20.79 -19.32 -45.78
CA ALA A 604 -19.54 -19.16 -46.53
C ALA A 604 -19.31 -20.35 -47.47
N PHE A 605 -19.50 -21.59 -47.01
CA PHE A 605 -19.43 -22.78 -47.86
C PHE A 605 -20.52 -22.80 -48.93
N ALA A 606 -21.74 -22.34 -48.61
CA ALA A 606 -22.81 -22.24 -49.60
C ALA A 606 -22.46 -21.22 -50.69
N LEU A 607 -21.93 -20.05 -50.31
CA LEU A 607 -21.47 -19.03 -51.24
C LEU A 607 -20.29 -19.51 -52.08
N GLU A 608 -19.36 -20.28 -51.50
CA GLU A 608 -18.22 -20.84 -52.21
C GLU A 608 -18.64 -21.94 -53.20
N ARG A 609 -19.58 -22.81 -52.81
CA ARG A 609 -20.20 -23.79 -53.72
C ARG A 609 -20.91 -23.10 -54.88
N VAL A 610 -21.64 -22.02 -54.61
CA VAL A 610 -22.29 -21.20 -55.63
C VAL A 610 -21.24 -20.55 -56.55
N ARG A 611 -20.15 -20.01 -56.00
CA ARG A 611 -19.03 -19.46 -56.77
C ARG A 611 -18.42 -20.50 -57.70
N GLY A 612 -18.08 -21.68 -57.19
CA GLY A 612 -17.49 -22.77 -57.96
C GLY A 612 -18.43 -23.38 -59.02
N ALA A 613 -19.74 -23.43 -58.76
CA ALA A 613 -20.74 -23.85 -59.74
C ALA A 613 -20.91 -22.81 -60.87
N LEU A 614 -20.93 -21.53 -60.51
CA LEU A 614 -21.02 -20.43 -61.48
C LEU A 614 -19.76 -20.35 -62.36
N GLN A 615 -18.56 -20.48 -61.78
CA GLN A 615 -17.30 -20.50 -62.53
C GLN A 615 -17.21 -21.69 -63.50
N ARG A 616 -17.72 -22.88 -63.12
CA ARG A 616 -17.82 -24.04 -64.02
C ARG A 616 -18.78 -23.83 -65.19
N SER A 617 -19.81 -23.00 -65.02
CA SER A 617 -20.79 -22.72 -66.08
C SER A 617 -20.29 -21.72 -67.12
N ASN A 618 -19.56 -20.67 -66.69
CA ASN A 618 -18.94 -19.68 -67.58
C ASN A 618 -17.84 -18.89 -66.85
N ARG A 619 -16.61 -19.37 -66.97
CA ARG A 619 -15.44 -18.85 -66.24
C ARG A 619 -15.21 -17.36 -66.49
N ASP A 620 -15.10 -16.96 -67.75
CA ASP A 620 -14.70 -15.60 -68.14
C ASP A 620 -15.69 -14.53 -67.65
N ARG A 621 -16.99 -14.83 -67.68
CA ARG A 621 -18.05 -13.90 -67.24
C ARG A 621 -18.09 -13.73 -65.72
N ILE A 622 -17.79 -14.79 -64.98
CA ILE A 622 -17.81 -14.79 -63.51
C ILE A 622 -16.51 -14.19 -62.95
N GLU A 623 -15.36 -14.41 -63.58
CA GLU A 623 -14.11 -13.72 -63.22
C GLU A 623 -14.24 -12.19 -63.38
N ALA A 624 -14.90 -11.71 -64.45
CA ALA A 624 -15.19 -10.29 -64.64
C ALA A 624 -16.11 -9.71 -63.55
N LEU A 625 -17.17 -10.44 -63.18
CA LEU A 625 -18.12 -10.03 -62.13
C LEU A 625 -17.47 -10.00 -60.73
N LEU A 626 -16.64 -11.00 -60.41
CA LEU A 626 -15.93 -11.07 -59.13
C LEU A 626 -14.88 -9.96 -59.01
N SER A 627 -14.20 -9.63 -60.12
CA SER A 627 -13.27 -8.50 -60.19
C SER A 627 -13.97 -7.14 -59.98
N GLU A 628 -15.16 -6.96 -60.57
CA GLU A 628 -15.99 -5.76 -60.36
C GLU A 628 -16.45 -5.61 -58.90
N LEU A 629 -16.66 -6.73 -58.20
CA LEU A 629 -16.97 -6.77 -56.77
C LEU A 629 -15.73 -6.75 -55.86
N HIS A 630 -14.52 -6.66 -56.43
CA HIS A 630 -13.24 -6.70 -55.71
C HIS A 630 -13.03 -7.97 -54.87
N ILE A 631 -13.55 -9.11 -55.34
CA ILE A 631 -13.37 -10.43 -54.73
C ILE A 631 -12.26 -11.16 -55.48
N ASP A 632 -11.18 -11.53 -54.76
CA ASP A 632 -10.02 -12.21 -55.34
C ASP A 632 -10.38 -13.58 -55.94
N SER A 633 -9.98 -13.77 -57.21
CA SER A 633 -10.35 -14.93 -58.05
C SER A 633 -9.19 -15.92 -58.24
N THR A 634 -8.28 -16.01 -57.28
CA THR A 634 -7.08 -16.86 -57.37
C THR A 634 -7.43 -18.35 -57.17
N MET A 635 -7.76 -19.04 -58.25
CA MET A 635 -7.60 -20.49 -58.35
C MET A 635 -6.26 -20.79 -59.02
N VAL A 636 -5.41 -21.58 -58.34
CA VAL A 636 -4.15 -22.12 -58.87
C VAL A 636 -4.46 -23.25 -59.86
N SER A 637 -4.50 -22.88 -61.15
CA SER A 637 -3.90 -23.59 -62.30
C SER A 637 -4.32 -25.06 -62.62
N PRO A 638 -3.81 -25.70 -63.71
CA PRO A 638 -4.67 -26.20 -64.78
C PRO A 638 -4.35 -27.67 -65.12
N TRP A 639 -4.93 -28.63 -64.39
CA TRP A 639 -4.92 -30.04 -64.79
C TRP A 639 -6.31 -30.65 -64.70
N SER A 640 -6.95 -30.72 -65.85
CA SER A 640 -7.83 -31.82 -66.25
C SER A 640 -7.03 -33.14 -66.29
N ASP A 641 -7.67 -34.25 -65.86
CA ASP A 641 -7.30 -35.66 -66.10
C ASP A 641 -6.65 -36.50 -64.97
N THR A 642 -6.65 -36.05 -63.71
CA THR A 642 -6.65 -37.03 -62.60
C THR A 642 -7.78 -36.70 -61.63
N GLU A 643 -8.85 -37.49 -61.71
CA GLU A 643 -10.06 -37.38 -60.89
C GLU A 643 -9.71 -37.46 -59.40
N LEU A 644 -9.51 -36.30 -58.75
CA LEU A 644 -9.73 -36.17 -57.32
C LEU A 644 -11.20 -36.55 -57.08
N PRO A 645 -11.50 -37.58 -56.28
CA PRO A 645 -12.88 -37.98 -56.03
C PRO A 645 -13.67 -36.82 -55.42
N GLU A 646 -14.94 -36.66 -55.80
CA GLU A 646 -15.79 -35.52 -55.39
C GLU A 646 -15.80 -35.27 -53.88
N GLY A 647 -15.65 -36.33 -53.06
CA GLY A 647 -15.62 -36.24 -51.60
C GLY A 647 -14.32 -35.69 -51.00
N LEU A 648 -13.25 -35.52 -51.77
CA LEU A 648 -11.94 -35.03 -51.31
C LEU A 648 -11.58 -33.63 -51.82
N VAL A 649 -12.43 -33.03 -52.66
CA VAL A 649 -12.17 -31.72 -53.29
C VAL A 649 -12.00 -30.60 -52.24
N ASP A 650 -12.71 -30.70 -51.11
CA ASP A 650 -12.63 -29.73 -50.02
C ASP A 650 -11.51 -30.02 -49.00
N ALA A 651 -10.88 -31.21 -49.06
CA ALA A 651 -9.91 -31.69 -48.07
C ALA A 651 -8.47 -31.75 -48.60
N VAL A 652 -8.29 -31.64 -49.93
CA VAL A 652 -7.01 -31.77 -50.61
C VAL A 652 -6.72 -30.51 -51.43
N GLU A 653 -5.65 -29.80 -51.07
CA GLU A 653 -5.17 -28.64 -51.82
C GLU A 653 -3.93 -29.00 -52.65
N VAL A 654 -3.83 -28.45 -53.86
CA VAL A 654 -2.64 -28.58 -54.71
C VAL A 654 -1.77 -27.35 -54.48
N VAL A 655 -0.65 -27.53 -53.78
CA VAL A 655 0.28 -26.44 -53.41
C VAL A 655 1.23 -26.12 -54.58
N ASP A 656 1.58 -27.14 -55.37
CA ASP A 656 2.46 -27.06 -56.55
C ASP A 656 2.15 -28.25 -57.49
N ASP A 657 2.66 -28.24 -58.73
CA ASP A 657 2.41 -29.25 -59.78
C ASP A 657 2.68 -30.71 -59.34
N HIS A 658 3.42 -30.89 -58.24
CA HIS A 658 3.80 -32.18 -57.68
C HIS A 658 3.64 -32.28 -56.15
N ILE A 659 3.10 -31.25 -55.48
CA ILE A 659 2.93 -31.21 -54.03
C ILE A 659 1.45 -31.13 -53.68
N TRP A 660 1.00 -32.14 -52.94
CA TRP A 660 -0.38 -32.26 -52.48
C TRP A 660 -0.45 -32.04 -50.99
N GLU A 661 -1.47 -31.34 -50.52
CA GLU A 661 -1.69 -31.04 -49.11
C GLU A 661 -3.04 -31.60 -48.67
N MET A 662 -3.05 -32.38 -47.59
CA MET A 662 -4.27 -32.87 -46.95
C MET A 662 -4.42 -32.28 -45.55
N SER A 663 -5.59 -31.73 -45.26
CA SER A 663 -5.86 -31.02 -44.01
C SER A 663 -6.87 -31.77 -43.16
N PHE A 664 -6.51 -32.08 -41.90
CA PHE A 664 -7.38 -32.82 -40.99
C PHE A 664 -7.62 -32.05 -39.69
N PRO A 665 -8.88 -31.83 -39.28
CA PRO A 665 -9.18 -31.18 -38.02
C PRO A 665 -8.81 -32.07 -36.84
N VAL A 666 -8.14 -31.49 -35.85
CA VAL A 666 -7.83 -32.16 -34.58
C VAL A 666 -8.68 -31.64 -33.42
N THR A 667 -9.61 -30.72 -33.68
CA THR A 667 -10.50 -30.06 -32.69
C THR A 667 -11.44 -31.01 -31.96
N ALA A 668 -11.73 -32.18 -32.53
CA ALA A 668 -12.52 -33.22 -31.87
C ALA A 668 -11.77 -33.95 -30.74
N LEU A 669 -10.43 -33.86 -30.71
CA LEU A 669 -9.61 -34.51 -29.68
C LEU A 669 -9.57 -33.69 -28.40
N ASN A 670 -9.82 -34.34 -27.25
CA ASN A 670 -9.69 -33.70 -25.95
C ASN A 670 -8.22 -33.46 -25.55
N GLU A 671 -7.99 -32.62 -24.53
CA GLU A 671 -6.65 -32.26 -24.06
C GLU A 671 -5.77 -33.48 -23.72
N LEU A 672 -6.33 -34.50 -23.06
CA LEU A 672 -5.58 -35.70 -22.70
C LEU A 672 -5.19 -36.52 -23.95
N GLN A 673 -6.07 -36.62 -24.94
CA GLN A 673 -5.78 -37.30 -26.21
C GLN A 673 -4.70 -36.56 -27.00
N ARG A 674 -4.77 -35.22 -27.04
CA ARG A 674 -3.76 -34.36 -27.69
C ARG A 674 -2.40 -34.51 -27.02
N ALA A 675 -2.35 -34.34 -25.69
CA ALA A 675 -1.16 -34.51 -24.88
C ALA A 675 -0.54 -35.92 -25.06
N ALA A 676 -1.35 -36.97 -24.98
CA ALA A 676 -0.88 -38.35 -25.11
C ALA A 676 -0.30 -38.70 -26.49
N LYS A 677 -0.90 -38.15 -27.56
CA LYS A 677 -0.41 -38.32 -28.93
C LYS A 677 0.81 -37.44 -29.20
N GLY A 678 0.95 -36.33 -28.50
CA GLY A 678 1.96 -35.31 -28.78
C GLY A 678 1.52 -34.35 -29.88
N ILE A 679 0.23 -34.04 -29.90
CA ILE A 679 -0.35 -32.99 -30.74
C ILE A 679 -0.34 -31.71 -29.89
N PRO A 680 0.16 -30.57 -30.41
CA PRO A 680 0.12 -29.30 -29.70
C PRO A 680 -1.32 -28.95 -29.24
N LEU A 681 -1.46 -28.38 -28.05
CA LEU A 681 -2.79 -28.11 -27.46
C LEU A 681 -3.56 -27.03 -28.24
N ASP A 682 -2.84 -26.10 -28.85
CA ASP A 682 -3.31 -25.01 -29.71
C ASP A 682 -3.48 -25.41 -31.19
N ALA A 683 -3.08 -26.63 -31.58
CA ALA A 683 -3.23 -27.07 -32.96
C ALA A 683 -4.72 -27.19 -33.35
N ARG A 684 -5.10 -26.56 -34.47
CA ARG A 684 -6.45 -26.69 -35.03
C ARG A 684 -6.52 -27.80 -36.06
N MET A 685 -5.48 -27.91 -36.88
CA MET A 685 -5.37 -28.83 -37.99
C MET A 685 -4.03 -29.56 -37.95
N VAL A 686 -4.01 -30.78 -38.49
CA VAL A 686 -2.78 -31.44 -38.95
C VAL A 686 -2.79 -31.46 -40.47
N ILE A 687 -1.70 -30.99 -41.06
CA ILE A 687 -1.47 -30.95 -42.48
C ILE A 687 -0.51 -32.09 -42.85
N VAL A 688 -0.84 -32.85 -43.89
CA VAL A 688 0.01 -33.89 -44.46
C VAL A 688 0.31 -33.54 -45.91
N CYS A 689 1.56 -33.19 -46.20
CA CYS A 689 1.99 -32.85 -47.55
C CYS A 689 2.76 -34.00 -48.22
N PHE A 690 2.45 -34.26 -49.49
CA PHE A 690 3.03 -35.32 -50.32
C PHE A 690 3.77 -34.71 -51.51
N ASP A 691 5.07 -34.99 -51.64
CA ASP A 691 5.87 -34.61 -52.81
C ASP A 691 6.02 -35.82 -53.74
N CYS A 692 5.34 -35.74 -54.89
CA CYS A 692 5.27 -36.80 -55.89
C CYS A 692 6.36 -36.70 -56.98
N ARG A 693 7.34 -35.79 -56.87
CA ARG A 693 8.40 -35.65 -57.88
C ARG A 693 9.22 -36.94 -58.04
N PRO A 694 9.37 -37.49 -59.27
CA PRO A 694 10.24 -38.64 -59.50
C PRO A 694 11.72 -38.24 -59.42
N TYR A 695 12.41 -38.60 -58.34
CA TYR A 695 13.85 -38.29 -58.22
C TYR A 695 14.72 -39.26 -59.03
N ARG A 696 15.69 -38.71 -59.76
CA ARG A 696 16.67 -39.43 -60.59
C ARG A 696 17.56 -40.35 -59.73
N SER A 697 17.10 -41.57 -59.43
CA SER A 697 17.86 -42.84 -59.31
C SER A 697 17.33 -43.88 -58.31
N ARG A 698 16.34 -43.58 -57.46
CA ARG A 698 15.57 -44.59 -56.67
C ARG A 698 14.22 -43.95 -56.34
N GLY A 699 13.10 -44.58 -56.69
CA GLY A 699 11.73 -44.03 -56.66
C GLY A 699 11.17 -43.65 -55.27
N ASN A 700 11.86 -42.79 -54.53
CA ASN A 700 11.44 -42.33 -53.21
C ASN A 700 10.60 -41.05 -53.34
N ARG A 701 9.38 -41.09 -52.82
CA ARG A 701 8.48 -39.92 -52.66
C ARG A 701 8.80 -39.16 -51.36
N GLY A 702 8.49 -37.87 -51.33
CA GLY A 702 8.66 -37.02 -50.13
C GLY A 702 7.37 -36.93 -49.31
N LEU A 703 7.51 -36.84 -47.99
CA LEU A 703 6.39 -36.70 -47.05
C LEU A 703 6.79 -35.72 -45.93
N CYS A 704 5.89 -34.78 -45.60
CA CYS A 704 6.01 -33.94 -44.41
C CYS A 704 4.66 -33.75 -43.71
N ILE A 705 4.69 -33.54 -42.39
CA ILE A 705 3.51 -33.44 -41.54
C ILE A 705 3.68 -32.25 -40.61
N HIS A 706 2.67 -31.38 -40.56
CA HIS A 706 2.69 -30.12 -39.80
C HIS A 706 1.44 -30.01 -38.93
N PHE A 707 1.55 -29.28 -37.83
CA PHE A 707 0.41 -28.87 -37.03
C PHE A 707 0.24 -27.37 -37.18
N VAL A 708 -0.97 -26.92 -37.53
CA VAL A 708 -1.29 -25.50 -37.69
C VAL A 708 -1.76 -24.93 -36.36
N THR A 709 -1.06 -23.91 -35.88
CA THR A 709 -1.38 -23.14 -34.67
C THR A 709 -1.75 -21.71 -35.05
N ASP A 710 -2.25 -20.91 -34.09
CA ASP A 710 -2.75 -19.54 -34.34
C ASP A 710 -1.65 -18.54 -34.76
N ASP A 711 -0.37 -18.89 -34.58
CA ASP A 711 0.79 -17.99 -34.72
C ASP A 711 1.70 -18.28 -35.93
N ASP A 712 1.33 -19.14 -36.89
CA ASP A 712 2.28 -19.56 -37.95
C ASP A 712 2.03 -18.87 -39.32
N PRO A 713 2.76 -17.79 -39.66
CA PRO A 713 2.73 -17.19 -40.99
C PRO A 713 3.60 -18.00 -41.95
N SER A 714 2.98 -18.76 -42.86
CA SER A 714 3.62 -19.39 -44.02
C SER A 714 4.77 -20.37 -43.69
N ILE A 715 4.41 -21.63 -43.46
CA ILE A 715 5.36 -22.74 -43.37
C ILE A 715 6.15 -22.84 -44.69
N ARG A 716 7.47 -22.56 -44.65
CA ARG A 716 8.35 -22.71 -45.81
C ARG A 716 8.92 -24.13 -45.87
N HIS A 717 8.54 -24.89 -46.90
CA HIS A 717 9.12 -26.21 -47.18
C HIS A 717 10.58 -26.05 -47.63
N SER A 718 11.55 -26.33 -46.73
CA SER A 718 12.97 -26.32 -47.07
C SER A 718 13.46 -27.70 -47.52
N THR A 719 14.25 -27.75 -48.58
CA THR A 719 14.87 -28.99 -49.06
C THR A 719 16.11 -29.32 -48.23
N SER A 720 15.95 -30.06 -47.14
CA SER A 720 17.05 -30.77 -46.49
C SER A 720 16.66 -32.22 -46.22
N SER A 721 17.55 -33.14 -46.61
CA SER A 721 17.28 -34.57 -46.68
C SER A 721 17.92 -35.35 -45.54
N THR A 722 17.11 -36.10 -44.79
CA THR A 722 17.58 -37.24 -44.00
C THR A 722 16.93 -38.51 -44.54
N VAL A 723 17.75 -39.46 -44.98
CA VAL A 723 17.28 -40.74 -45.53
C VAL A 723 16.95 -41.66 -44.36
N GLU A 724 15.67 -42.01 -44.17
CA GLU A 724 15.32 -43.10 -43.25
C GLU A 724 15.63 -44.46 -43.92
N PRO A 725 16.04 -45.49 -43.14
CA PRO A 725 16.30 -46.83 -43.67
C PRO A 725 15.07 -47.52 -44.29
N THR A 726 13.88 -46.94 -44.14
CA THR A 726 12.59 -47.44 -44.68
C THR A 726 12.28 -46.98 -46.10
N GLY A 727 13.21 -46.28 -46.77
CA GLY A 727 13.11 -46.01 -48.21
C GLY A 727 12.30 -44.76 -48.62
N TYR A 728 12.02 -43.83 -47.72
CA TYR A 728 11.44 -42.52 -48.07
C TYR A 728 12.27 -41.39 -47.44
N ARG A 729 12.30 -40.21 -48.08
CA ARG A 729 12.92 -38.99 -47.53
C ARG A 729 11.83 -38.19 -46.83
N VAL A 730 11.98 -37.98 -45.52
CA VAL A 730 11.25 -36.91 -44.83
C VAL A 730 11.92 -35.62 -45.27
N GLN A 731 11.20 -34.75 -45.99
CA GLN A 731 11.66 -33.38 -46.20
C GLN A 731 11.62 -32.69 -44.83
N ASN A 732 12.76 -32.17 -44.37
CA ASN A 732 12.78 -31.35 -43.17
C ASN A 732 12.16 -29.99 -43.50
N CYS A 733 10.84 -29.94 -43.40
CA CYS A 733 10.17 -28.69 -43.11
C CYS A 733 10.71 -28.09 -41.81
N SER A 734 10.66 -26.77 -41.65
CA SER A 734 11.10 -26.09 -40.43
C SER A 734 10.33 -26.48 -39.17
N SER A 735 9.23 -27.25 -39.30
CA SER A 735 8.38 -27.67 -38.19
C SER A 735 9.04 -28.71 -37.27
N ARG A 736 8.90 -28.52 -35.96
CA ARG A 736 9.38 -29.45 -34.92
C ARG A 736 8.73 -30.84 -35.08
N SER A 737 9.55 -31.90 -35.13
CA SER A 737 9.05 -33.29 -35.25
C SER A 737 8.39 -33.77 -33.94
N MET A 738 7.06 -33.86 -33.92
CA MET A 738 6.30 -34.36 -32.76
C MET A 738 6.01 -35.87 -32.85
N LEU A 739 5.69 -36.50 -31.71
CA LEU A 739 5.47 -37.95 -31.63
C LEU A 739 4.37 -38.45 -32.58
N PHE A 740 3.22 -37.80 -32.60
CA PHE A 740 2.12 -38.20 -33.50
C PHE A 740 2.47 -37.99 -34.97
N GLY A 741 3.15 -36.88 -35.31
CA GLY A 741 3.64 -36.65 -36.67
C GLY A 741 4.61 -37.74 -37.13
N TYR A 742 5.52 -38.18 -36.24
CA TYR A 742 6.42 -39.30 -36.51
C TYR A 742 5.67 -40.64 -36.66
N TYR A 743 4.64 -40.87 -35.85
CA TYR A 743 3.78 -42.05 -35.96
C TYR A 743 3.01 -42.06 -37.29
N LEU A 744 2.42 -40.94 -37.65
CA LEU A 744 1.67 -40.77 -38.89
C LEU A 744 2.58 -40.91 -40.11
N SER A 745 3.79 -40.35 -40.07
CA SER A 745 4.75 -40.47 -41.18
C SER A 745 5.15 -41.92 -41.48
N LYS A 746 5.27 -42.76 -40.44
CA LYS A 746 5.53 -44.21 -40.60
C LYS A 746 4.36 -44.93 -41.26
N HIS A 747 3.14 -44.64 -40.81
CA HIS A 747 1.92 -45.25 -41.36
C HIS A 747 1.69 -44.84 -42.81
N VAL A 748 1.72 -43.54 -43.09
CA VAL A 748 1.55 -42.99 -44.44
C VAL A 748 2.68 -43.46 -45.36
N GLY A 749 3.93 -43.44 -44.90
CA GLY A 749 5.07 -43.96 -45.66
C GLY A 749 4.92 -45.43 -46.04
N ARG A 750 4.34 -46.27 -45.17
CA ARG A 750 4.02 -47.67 -45.51
C ARG A 750 2.94 -47.77 -46.59
N LEU A 751 1.85 -47.01 -46.49
CA LEU A 751 0.76 -47.02 -47.46
C LEU A 751 1.26 -46.61 -48.86
N ILE A 752 2.08 -45.56 -48.92
CA ILE A 752 2.70 -45.10 -50.16
C ILE A 752 3.59 -46.19 -50.77
N ASN A 753 4.44 -46.84 -49.95
CA ASN A 753 5.33 -47.90 -50.42
C ASN A 753 4.60 -49.18 -50.86
N GLN A 754 3.35 -49.38 -50.42
CA GLN A 754 2.49 -50.47 -50.85
C GLN A 754 1.75 -50.19 -52.17
N ASN A 755 2.09 -49.09 -52.87
CA ASN A 755 1.52 -48.70 -54.16
C ASN A 755 0.00 -48.44 -54.13
N VAL A 756 -0.53 -47.97 -53.00
CA VAL A 756 -1.91 -47.50 -52.91
C VAL A 756 -2.07 -46.29 -53.85
N ARG A 757 -2.90 -46.44 -54.89
CA ARG A 757 -3.24 -45.38 -55.86
C ARG A 757 -4.51 -44.60 -55.50
N ASN A 758 -5.17 -44.98 -54.41
CA ASN A 758 -6.42 -44.38 -53.96
C ASN A 758 -6.16 -43.36 -52.84
N TRP A 759 -6.39 -42.08 -53.13
CA TRP A 759 -6.26 -41.01 -52.15
C TRP A 759 -7.36 -41.03 -51.08
N GLU A 760 -8.54 -41.61 -51.36
CA GLU A 760 -9.59 -41.82 -50.35
C GLU A 760 -9.13 -42.78 -49.26
N ASP A 761 -8.46 -43.88 -49.63
CA ASP A 761 -7.94 -44.83 -48.66
C ASP A 761 -6.84 -44.20 -47.79
N VAL A 762 -6.01 -43.32 -48.37
CA VAL A 762 -4.98 -42.57 -47.63
C VAL A 762 -5.64 -41.59 -46.67
N HIS A 763 -6.58 -40.77 -47.15
CA HIS A 763 -7.31 -39.80 -46.34
C HIS A 763 -8.06 -40.50 -45.19
N ALA A 764 -8.87 -41.51 -45.49
CA ALA A 764 -9.63 -42.28 -44.50
C ALA A 764 -8.71 -42.96 -43.47
N THR A 765 -7.55 -43.47 -43.89
CA THR A 765 -6.60 -44.06 -42.94
C THR A 765 -6.01 -43.01 -41.99
N ILE A 766 -5.65 -41.82 -42.50
CA ILE A 766 -5.13 -40.72 -41.67
C ILE A 766 -6.21 -40.26 -40.70
N GLU A 767 -7.43 -40.06 -41.16
CA GLU A 767 -8.59 -39.68 -40.35
C GLU A 767 -8.83 -40.67 -39.22
N VAL A 768 -8.82 -41.98 -39.52
CA VAL A 768 -8.93 -43.04 -38.51
C VAL A 768 -7.76 -43.00 -37.51
N LEU A 769 -6.52 -42.79 -37.96
CA LEU A 769 -5.36 -42.71 -37.07
C LEU A 769 -5.42 -41.49 -36.13
N ILE A 770 -6.00 -40.38 -36.60
CA ILE A 770 -6.23 -39.18 -35.81
C ILE A 770 -7.30 -39.45 -34.75
N ALA A 771 -8.48 -39.91 -35.17
CA ALA A 771 -9.64 -40.10 -34.31
C ALA A 771 -9.47 -41.24 -33.29
N SER A 772 -8.78 -42.33 -33.65
CA SER A 772 -8.67 -43.53 -32.82
C SER A 772 -7.44 -43.55 -31.92
N ALA A 773 -7.54 -44.28 -30.80
CA ALA A 773 -6.38 -44.56 -29.95
C ALA A 773 -5.34 -45.42 -30.70
N PRO A 774 -4.03 -45.11 -30.61
CA PRO A 774 -2.96 -45.91 -31.18
C PRO A 774 -3.08 -47.41 -30.89
N ARG A 775 -3.17 -48.22 -31.95
CA ARG A 775 -3.27 -49.70 -31.89
C ARG A 775 -2.09 -50.42 -32.52
N SER A 776 -1.09 -49.72 -33.03
CA SER A 776 0.08 -50.30 -33.70
C SER A 776 1.39 -49.78 -33.11
N CYS A 777 2.44 -50.58 -33.29
CA CYS A 777 3.80 -50.20 -32.90
C CYS A 777 4.29 -48.98 -33.67
N LEU A 778 4.83 -48.00 -32.95
CA LEU A 778 5.41 -46.77 -33.50
C LEU A 778 6.45 -46.99 -34.60
N LEU A 779 7.15 -48.14 -34.60
CA LEU A 779 8.19 -48.45 -35.57
C LEU A 779 7.84 -49.54 -36.56
N CYS A 780 7.52 -50.75 -36.08
CA CYS A 780 7.21 -51.86 -36.97
C CYS A 780 5.75 -51.85 -37.47
N LEU A 781 4.91 -50.99 -36.92
CA LEU A 781 3.47 -50.84 -37.20
C LEU A 781 2.65 -52.14 -37.13
N ASN A 782 3.18 -53.18 -36.47
CA ASN A 782 2.41 -54.37 -36.13
C ASN A 782 1.34 -53.99 -35.10
N GLN A 783 0.17 -54.62 -35.20
CA GLN A 783 -0.93 -54.43 -34.26
C GLN A 783 -0.53 -54.84 -32.84
N MET A 784 -0.97 -54.07 -31.87
CA MET A 784 -0.86 -54.35 -30.44
C MET A 784 -2.17 -54.93 -29.93
N HIS A 785 -2.10 -55.79 -28.92
CA HIS A 785 -3.28 -56.42 -28.33
C HIS A 785 -4.26 -55.44 -27.68
N GLN A 786 -3.78 -54.26 -27.27
CA GLN A 786 -4.58 -53.24 -26.62
C GLN A 786 -4.31 -51.86 -27.21
N PRO A 787 -5.36 -51.03 -27.44
CA PRO A 787 -5.17 -49.62 -27.76
C PRO A 787 -4.50 -48.92 -26.59
N LEU A 788 -3.67 -47.94 -26.91
CA LEU A 788 -2.98 -47.11 -25.94
C LEU A 788 -3.22 -45.63 -26.20
N TRP A 789 -3.15 -44.83 -25.15
CA TRP A 789 -3.21 -43.37 -25.23
C TRP A 789 -2.07 -42.76 -26.05
N LYS A 790 -0.86 -43.33 -25.93
CA LYS A 790 0.38 -42.82 -26.53
C LYS A 790 0.95 -43.80 -27.56
N PRO A 791 1.37 -43.32 -28.76
CA PRO A 791 2.15 -44.13 -29.69
C PRO A 791 3.44 -44.66 -29.03
N THR A 792 3.65 -45.98 -29.04
CA THR A 792 4.79 -46.59 -28.34
C THR A 792 5.34 -47.80 -29.08
N THR A 793 6.41 -48.39 -28.54
CA THR A 793 7.09 -49.55 -29.13
C THR A 793 6.60 -50.88 -28.54
N CYS A 794 6.33 -51.87 -29.40
CA CYS A 794 5.80 -53.17 -28.97
C CYS A 794 6.85 -54.07 -28.30
N SER A 795 8.15 -53.86 -28.56
CA SER A 795 9.20 -54.74 -28.05
C SER A 795 10.46 -53.99 -27.65
N ARG A 796 11.35 -54.65 -26.90
CA ARG A 796 12.68 -54.11 -26.58
C ARG A 796 13.51 -53.85 -27.84
N ALA A 797 13.35 -54.65 -28.89
CA ALA A 797 14.02 -54.45 -30.17
C ALA A 797 13.55 -53.14 -30.82
N CYS A 798 12.23 -52.93 -30.91
CA CYS A 798 11.67 -51.67 -31.41
C CYS A 798 12.09 -50.48 -30.53
N SER A 799 12.07 -50.61 -29.20
CA SER A 799 12.56 -49.55 -28.28
C SER A 799 14.03 -49.18 -28.53
N ARG A 800 14.89 -50.17 -28.85
CA ARG A 800 16.29 -49.89 -29.23
C ARG A 800 16.39 -49.17 -30.57
N SER A 801 15.64 -49.60 -31.59
CA SER A 801 15.58 -48.90 -32.88
C SER A 801 15.05 -47.47 -32.73
N PHE A 802 14.13 -47.23 -31.79
CA PHE A 802 13.54 -45.92 -31.54
C PHE A 802 14.54 -44.89 -31.02
N ARG A 803 15.72 -45.32 -30.54
CA ARG A 803 16.83 -44.43 -30.19
C ARG A 803 17.37 -43.63 -31.37
N GLN A 804 17.10 -44.06 -32.60
CA GLN A 804 17.50 -43.35 -33.82
C GLN A 804 16.50 -42.27 -34.25
N ALA A 805 15.32 -42.18 -33.60
CA ALA A 805 14.35 -41.14 -33.91
C ALA A 805 14.85 -39.73 -33.53
N PRO A 806 14.27 -38.66 -34.12
CA PRO A 806 14.56 -37.27 -33.74
C PRO A 806 14.47 -37.06 -32.22
N LEU A 807 15.28 -36.14 -31.69
CA LEU A 807 15.41 -35.95 -30.24
C LEU A 807 14.07 -35.57 -29.60
N GLU A 808 13.32 -34.70 -30.26
CA GLU A 808 12.00 -34.22 -29.86
C GLU A 808 10.99 -35.37 -29.73
N VAL A 809 11.02 -36.31 -30.68
CA VAL A 809 10.17 -37.50 -30.67
C VAL A 809 10.53 -38.43 -29.52
N ARG A 810 11.83 -38.62 -29.25
CA ARG A 810 12.31 -39.45 -28.13
C ARG A 810 12.00 -38.84 -26.77
N LEU A 811 12.00 -37.52 -26.69
CA LEU A 811 11.78 -36.74 -25.47
C LEU A 811 10.34 -36.24 -25.33
N HIS A 812 9.39 -36.83 -26.05
CA HIS A 812 7.98 -36.45 -26.02
C HIS A 812 7.41 -36.25 -24.59
N ASN A 813 7.73 -37.13 -23.63
CA ASN A 813 7.23 -36.98 -22.26
C ASN A 813 7.69 -35.65 -21.61
N LEU A 814 8.91 -35.17 -21.90
CA LEU A 814 9.39 -33.86 -21.45
C LEU A 814 8.66 -32.72 -22.15
N LEU A 815 8.39 -32.87 -23.45
CA LEU A 815 7.77 -31.81 -24.25
C LEU A 815 6.30 -31.57 -23.89
N ILE A 816 5.63 -32.60 -23.39
CA ILE A 816 4.24 -32.49 -22.93
C ILE A 816 4.17 -32.07 -21.47
N ASP A 817 4.99 -32.65 -20.60
CA ASP A 817 4.91 -32.40 -19.17
C ASP A 817 6.27 -32.50 -18.46
N PRO A 818 6.95 -31.36 -18.22
CA PRO A 818 8.20 -31.32 -17.48
C PRO A 818 8.09 -31.79 -16.03
N ASP A 819 6.93 -31.61 -15.38
CA ASP A 819 6.74 -32.02 -13.99
C ASP A 819 6.71 -33.56 -13.90
N ALA A 820 6.11 -34.23 -14.88
CA ALA A 820 6.17 -35.68 -15.00
C ALA A 820 7.63 -36.17 -15.12
N ILE A 821 8.49 -35.44 -15.83
CA ILE A 821 9.93 -35.79 -15.91
C ILE A 821 10.67 -35.44 -14.62
N ASP A 822 10.33 -34.34 -13.94
CA ASP A 822 10.88 -34.03 -12.61
C ASP A 822 10.60 -35.18 -11.63
N LEU A 823 9.38 -35.75 -11.63
CA LEU A 823 9.06 -36.94 -10.83
C LEU A 823 9.96 -38.13 -11.17
N LEU A 824 10.18 -38.40 -12.45
CA LEU A 824 11.07 -39.48 -12.88
C LEU A 824 12.53 -39.20 -12.50
N PHE A 825 12.99 -37.94 -12.60
CA PHE A 825 14.31 -37.50 -12.15
C PHE A 825 14.47 -37.72 -10.65
N THR A 826 13.52 -37.24 -9.84
CA THR A 826 13.48 -37.46 -8.39
C THR A 826 13.56 -38.95 -8.05
N SER A 827 12.78 -39.78 -8.73
CA SER A 827 12.76 -41.22 -8.45
C SER A 827 14.10 -41.90 -8.73
N VAL A 828 14.77 -41.56 -9.85
CA VAL A 828 16.09 -42.11 -10.18
C VAL A 828 17.17 -41.53 -9.28
N PHE A 829 17.13 -40.22 -9.00
CA PHE A 829 18.07 -39.55 -8.10
C PHE A 829 18.07 -40.19 -6.72
N LEU A 830 16.88 -40.45 -6.15
CA LEU A 830 16.76 -41.08 -4.85
C LEU A 830 17.04 -42.59 -4.89
N ALA A 831 16.84 -43.26 -6.03
CA ALA A 831 17.24 -44.64 -6.21
C ALA A 831 18.77 -44.81 -6.18
N VAL A 832 19.53 -43.87 -6.75
CA VAL A 832 21.00 -43.88 -6.73
C VAL A 832 21.54 -43.73 -5.31
N ALA A 833 20.87 -42.94 -4.46
CA ALA A 833 21.24 -42.75 -3.06
C ALA A 833 20.85 -43.94 -2.16
N ASP A 834 20.03 -44.88 -2.63
CA ASP A 834 19.54 -46.02 -1.85
C ASP A 834 20.19 -47.33 -2.34
N PRO A 835 21.14 -47.92 -1.57
CA PRO A 835 21.85 -49.14 -1.97
C PRO A 835 20.95 -50.33 -2.28
N ARG A 836 19.73 -50.37 -1.71
CA ARG A 836 18.78 -51.46 -1.99
C ARG A 836 18.00 -51.24 -3.28
N SER A 837 17.81 -49.99 -3.68
CA SER A 837 16.98 -49.63 -4.83
C SER A 837 17.79 -49.35 -6.10
N VAL A 838 19.06 -48.96 -5.99
CA VAL A 838 19.94 -48.75 -7.15
C VAL A 838 20.05 -49.99 -8.05
N ASN A 839 20.03 -51.19 -7.45
CA ASN A 839 20.08 -52.48 -8.15
C ASN A 839 18.76 -52.82 -8.87
N LEU A 840 17.68 -52.10 -8.59
CA LEU A 840 16.40 -52.22 -9.29
C LEU A 840 16.32 -51.31 -10.51
N LEU A 841 17.26 -50.36 -10.67
CA LEU A 841 17.29 -49.51 -11.84
C LEU A 841 17.64 -50.34 -13.08
N PRO A 842 16.96 -50.11 -14.21
CA PRO A 842 17.33 -50.76 -15.45
C PRO A 842 18.72 -50.27 -15.90
N PRO A 843 19.43 -51.02 -16.77
CA PRO A 843 20.76 -50.63 -17.23
C PRO A 843 20.78 -49.22 -17.83
N CYS A 844 21.43 -48.28 -17.14
CA CYS A 844 21.56 -46.88 -17.51
C CYS A 844 22.87 -46.66 -18.29
N PRO A 845 22.89 -45.84 -19.36
CA PRO A 845 24.13 -45.54 -20.09
C PRO A 845 25.11 -44.65 -19.28
N ILE A 846 24.66 -44.06 -18.17
CA ILE A 846 25.49 -43.22 -17.31
C ILE A 846 25.95 -44.05 -16.11
N PRO A 847 27.25 -44.04 -15.77
CA PRO A 847 27.75 -44.71 -14.57
C PRO A 847 27.05 -44.21 -13.31
N VAL A 848 26.74 -45.11 -12.38
CA VAL A 848 26.03 -44.80 -11.12
C VAL A 848 26.75 -43.71 -10.33
N THR A 849 28.09 -43.74 -10.29
CA THR A 849 28.94 -42.75 -9.61
C THR A 849 28.81 -41.33 -10.19
N SER A 850 28.38 -41.19 -11.45
CA SER A 850 28.23 -39.90 -12.12
C SER A 850 26.78 -39.44 -12.22
N LEU A 851 25.80 -40.30 -11.89
CA LEU A 851 24.37 -39.99 -12.10
C LEU A 851 23.90 -38.76 -11.33
N HIS A 852 24.25 -38.61 -10.05
CA HIS A 852 23.88 -37.41 -9.29
C HIS A 852 24.44 -36.14 -9.92
N THR A 853 25.69 -36.16 -10.37
CA THR A 853 26.34 -35.02 -11.04
C THR A 853 25.65 -34.68 -12.35
N VAL A 854 25.32 -35.69 -13.18
CA VAL A 854 24.62 -35.48 -14.45
C VAL A 854 23.22 -34.94 -14.22
N ILE A 855 22.43 -35.53 -13.31
CA ILE A 855 21.06 -35.08 -13.02
C ILE A 855 21.06 -33.63 -12.48
N ASN A 856 21.97 -33.29 -11.56
CA ASN A 856 22.08 -31.94 -11.01
C ASN A 856 22.64 -30.89 -12.00
N SER A 857 23.19 -31.32 -13.14
CA SER A 857 23.69 -30.43 -14.20
C SER A 857 22.63 -30.00 -15.21
N PHE A 858 21.42 -30.58 -15.17
CA PHE A 858 20.33 -30.14 -16.03
C PHE A 858 19.86 -28.73 -15.64
N PRO A 859 19.54 -27.87 -16.61
CA PRO A 859 18.76 -26.67 -16.33
C PRO A 859 17.33 -27.06 -15.86
N PRO A 860 16.54 -26.09 -15.34
CA PRO A 860 15.11 -26.31 -15.11
C PRO A 860 14.43 -26.92 -16.33
N LEU A 861 13.64 -27.99 -16.13
CA LEU A 861 13.08 -28.79 -17.23
C LEU A 861 12.08 -27.99 -18.08
N GLN A 862 11.41 -27.00 -17.50
CA GLN A 862 10.52 -26.08 -18.20
C GLN A 862 11.27 -25.29 -19.29
N ASN A 863 12.54 -24.95 -19.06
CA ASN A 863 13.38 -24.27 -20.07
C ASN A 863 13.67 -25.17 -21.27
N LEU A 864 13.69 -26.49 -21.08
CA LEU A 864 13.92 -27.45 -22.17
C LEU A 864 12.65 -27.68 -22.99
N GLN A 865 11.47 -27.59 -22.39
CA GLN A 865 10.19 -27.77 -23.08
C GLN A 865 10.01 -26.73 -24.20
N THR A 866 10.30 -25.47 -23.88
CA THR A 866 10.11 -24.29 -24.75
C THR A 866 11.33 -23.94 -25.59
N ALA A 867 12.44 -24.69 -25.47
CA ALA A 867 13.64 -24.46 -26.25
C ALA A 867 13.39 -24.65 -27.75
N THR A 868 13.79 -23.65 -28.55
CA THR A 868 13.75 -23.70 -30.02
C THR A 868 14.69 -24.76 -30.59
N ASP A 869 15.90 -24.86 -30.04
CA ASP A 869 16.84 -25.96 -30.26
C ASP A 869 17.05 -26.76 -28.98
N LEU A 870 16.31 -27.86 -28.87
CA LEU A 870 16.35 -28.77 -27.73
C LEU A 870 17.72 -29.43 -27.55
N ARG A 871 18.44 -29.73 -28.63
CA ARG A 871 19.75 -30.38 -28.56
C ARG A 871 20.76 -29.43 -27.93
N THR A 872 20.82 -28.19 -28.42
CA THR A 872 21.74 -27.17 -27.89
C THR A 872 21.41 -26.84 -26.43
N ALA A 873 20.12 -26.74 -26.07
CA ALA A 873 19.69 -26.49 -24.69
C ALA A 873 20.09 -27.63 -23.73
N ILE A 874 19.97 -28.89 -24.15
CA ILE A 874 20.37 -30.05 -23.33
C ILE A 874 21.89 -30.16 -23.23
N GLN A 875 22.61 -29.96 -24.34
CA GLN A 875 24.05 -30.15 -24.37
C GLN A 875 24.79 -29.02 -23.64
N SER A 876 24.29 -27.79 -23.70
CA SER A 876 24.98 -26.61 -23.15
C SER A 876 26.45 -26.53 -23.64
N THR A 877 27.29 -25.75 -22.98
CA THR A 877 28.69 -25.52 -23.38
C THR A 877 29.70 -26.31 -22.56
N ASP A 878 29.26 -27.14 -21.60
CA ASP A 878 30.15 -27.92 -20.74
C ASP A 878 30.37 -29.37 -21.22
N THR A 879 31.21 -30.10 -20.49
CA THR A 879 31.62 -31.48 -20.83
C THR A 879 30.55 -32.54 -20.51
N LEU A 880 29.46 -32.18 -19.82
CA LEU A 880 28.38 -33.09 -19.42
C LEU A 880 27.24 -33.18 -20.43
N GLY A 881 27.25 -32.34 -21.48
CA GLY A 881 26.16 -32.25 -22.45
C GLY A 881 25.72 -33.57 -23.07
N ARG A 882 26.69 -34.40 -23.50
CA ARG A 882 26.42 -35.73 -24.06
C ARG A 882 25.81 -36.68 -23.03
N SER A 883 26.27 -36.62 -21.79
CA SER A 883 25.76 -37.45 -20.69
C SER A 883 24.32 -37.07 -20.34
N ARG A 884 23.99 -35.77 -20.37
CA ARG A 884 22.61 -35.27 -20.21
C ARG A 884 21.69 -35.79 -21.31
N GLU A 885 22.07 -35.65 -22.58
CA GLU A 885 21.27 -36.17 -23.69
C GLU A 885 21.04 -37.68 -23.57
N LEU A 886 22.09 -38.46 -23.26
CA LEU A 886 22.01 -39.91 -23.10
C LEU A 886 21.11 -40.31 -21.93
N PHE A 887 21.22 -39.65 -20.77
CA PHE A 887 20.41 -39.93 -19.59
C PHE A 887 18.93 -39.67 -19.86
N LEU A 888 18.60 -38.48 -20.35
CA LEU A 888 17.21 -38.07 -20.56
C LEU A 888 16.55 -38.90 -21.66
N SER A 889 17.29 -39.24 -22.72
CA SER A 889 16.85 -40.17 -23.75
C SER A 889 16.60 -41.57 -23.18
N TRP A 890 17.51 -42.09 -22.36
CA TRP A 890 17.32 -43.38 -21.70
C TRP A 890 16.06 -43.37 -20.82
N LEU A 891 15.87 -42.33 -20.02
CA LEU A 891 14.74 -42.18 -19.11
C LEU A 891 13.41 -42.25 -19.86
N CYS A 892 13.25 -41.42 -20.90
CA CYS A 892 12.01 -41.33 -21.68
C CYS A 892 11.74 -42.58 -22.53
N LEU A 893 12.78 -43.27 -23.01
CA LEU A 893 12.63 -44.47 -23.82
C LEU A 893 12.42 -45.74 -22.99
N HIS A 894 12.96 -45.76 -21.77
CA HIS A 894 12.73 -46.86 -20.83
C HIS A 894 11.34 -46.76 -20.18
N PHE A 895 10.93 -45.54 -19.81
CA PHE A 895 9.55 -45.25 -19.42
C PHE A 895 8.63 -45.19 -20.65
N ARG A 896 8.24 -46.37 -21.15
CA ARG A 896 7.39 -46.53 -22.36
C ARG A 896 5.94 -46.09 -22.16
N SER A 897 5.50 -45.97 -20.91
CA SER A 897 4.15 -45.53 -20.54
C SER A 897 3.99 -44.01 -20.72
N LEU A 898 2.82 -43.50 -20.36
CA LEU A 898 2.53 -42.06 -20.28
C LEU A 898 2.26 -41.71 -18.81
N ILE A 899 2.89 -40.63 -18.34
CA ILE A 899 2.58 -40.01 -17.05
C ILE A 899 2.50 -38.51 -17.27
N LEU A 900 1.48 -37.90 -16.68
CA LEU A 900 1.18 -36.48 -16.77
C LEU A 900 0.75 -36.00 -15.38
N ALA A 901 1.02 -34.75 -15.04
CA ALA A 901 0.28 -34.06 -13.99
C ALA A 901 -1.22 -34.19 -14.30
N ALA A 902 -1.99 -34.57 -13.29
CA ALA A 902 -3.40 -34.89 -13.47
C ALA A 902 -4.15 -33.64 -13.98
N PRO A 903 -4.77 -33.72 -15.17
CA PRO A 903 -5.61 -32.64 -15.69
C PRO A 903 -6.79 -32.39 -14.76
N SER A 904 -7.41 -31.20 -14.85
CA SER A 904 -8.45 -30.74 -13.91
C SER A 904 -9.59 -31.76 -13.71
N ASN A 905 -10.06 -32.38 -14.79
CA ASN A 905 -11.11 -33.40 -14.82
C ASN A 905 -10.68 -34.80 -14.32
N TYR A 906 -9.40 -35.01 -14.04
CA TYR A 906 -8.85 -36.24 -13.46
C TYR A 906 -8.22 -36.03 -12.08
N ARG A 907 -8.17 -34.79 -11.57
CA ARG A 907 -7.72 -34.52 -10.20
C ARG A 907 -8.74 -35.04 -9.19
N ILE A 908 -8.24 -35.54 -8.07
CA ILE A 908 -9.05 -35.90 -6.90
C ILE A 908 -9.00 -34.73 -5.92
N PRO A 909 -10.07 -33.90 -5.81
CA PRO A 909 -10.01 -32.64 -5.05
C PRO A 909 -9.82 -32.85 -3.54
N SER A 910 -10.32 -33.97 -3.02
CA SER A 910 -10.28 -34.36 -1.61
C SER A 910 -8.87 -34.62 -1.06
N LEU A 911 -7.86 -34.74 -1.92
CA LEU A 911 -6.45 -34.83 -1.51
C LEU A 911 -5.83 -33.47 -1.14
N GLY A 912 -6.54 -32.37 -1.39
CA GLY A 912 -6.12 -31.01 -1.09
C GLY A 912 -5.19 -30.40 -2.16
N PRO A 913 -5.08 -29.06 -2.20
CA PRO A 913 -4.35 -28.33 -3.24
C PRO A 913 -2.82 -28.52 -3.16
N SER A 914 -2.30 -28.85 -1.98
CA SER A 914 -0.86 -29.06 -1.74
C SER A 914 -0.35 -30.43 -2.21
N THR A 915 -1.24 -31.32 -2.64
CA THR A 915 -0.87 -32.65 -3.16
C THR A 915 -0.61 -32.56 -4.66
N LYS A 916 0.62 -32.87 -5.10
CA LYS A 916 0.90 -33.03 -6.53
C LYS A 916 0.33 -34.37 -6.99
N GLN A 917 -0.49 -34.35 -8.04
CA GLN A 917 -1.16 -35.54 -8.55
C GLN A 917 -0.69 -35.80 -9.97
N PHE A 918 -0.25 -37.01 -10.24
CA PHE A 918 0.10 -37.48 -11.57
C PHE A 918 -0.82 -38.63 -11.96
N LEU A 919 -1.28 -38.61 -13.21
CA LEU A 919 -2.12 -39.60 -13.85
C LEU A 919 -1.29 -40.47 -14.77
N ILE A 920 -1.56 -41.77 -14.74
CA ILE A 920 -1.02 -42.78 -15.65
C ILE A 920 -2.20 -43.40 -16.39
N PRO A 921 -2.53 -42.90 -17.60
CA PRO A 921 -3.69 -43.37 -18.36
C PRO A 921 -3.64 -44.87 -18.66
N ASN A 922 -2.45 -45.36 -18.98
CA ASN A 922 -2.15 -46.77 -19.13
C ASN A 922 -0.65 -47.03 -18.90
N THR A 923 -0.31 -48.30 -18.64
CA THR A 923 1.08 -48.71 -18.46
C THR A 923 1.69 -49.15 -19.80
N THR A 924 2.51 -50.21 -19.80
CA THR A 924 3.02 -50.79 -21.06
C THR A 924 1.96 -51.71 -21.68
N HIS A 925 2.01 -51.89 -23.00
CA HIS A 925 1.00 -52.66 -23.72
C HIS A 925 0.81 -54.09 -23.18
N ASP A 926 1.91 -54.75 -22.77
CA ASP A 926 1.90 -56.11 -22.21
C ASP A 926 1.16 -56.14 -20.86
N ARG A 927 1.45 -55.16 -19.99
CA ARG A 927 0.86 -55.06 -18.65
C ARG A 927 -0.60 -54.67 -18.72
N GLU A 928 -0.94 -53.71 -19.59
CA GLU A 928 -2.33 -53.28 -19.79
C GLU A 928 -3.17 -54.42 -20.38
N SER A 929 -2.60 -55.22 -21.29
CA SER A 929 -3.23 -56.45 -21.79
C SER A 929 -3.48 -57.46 -20.66
N THR A 930 -2.48 -57.70 -19.82
CA THR A 930 -2.60 -58.62 -18.68
C THR A 930 -3.68 -58.16 -17.70
N PHE A 931 -3.66 -56.88 -17.32
CA PHE A 931 -4.69 -56.29 -16.47
C PHE A 931 -6.10 -56.41 -17.05
N ARG A 932 -6.23 -56.14 -18.36
CA ARG A 932 -7.52 -56.23 -19.06
C ARG A 932 -8.07 -57.65 -19.10
N MET A 933 -7.23 -58.68 -19.20
CA MET A 933 -7.68 -60.07 -19.10
C MET A 933 -8.40 -60.35 -17.77
N HIS A 934 -7.89 -59.82 -16.66
CA HIS A 934 -8.56 -59.96 -15.36
C HIS A 934 -9.80 -59.07 -15.25
N TYR A 935 -9.72 -57.82 -15.69
CA TYR A 935 -10.85 -56.88 -15.63
C TYR A 935 -12.06 -57.36 -16.45
N ALA A 936 -11.83 -57.92 -17.65
CA ALA A 936 -12.89 -58.37 -18.55
C ALA A 936 -13.76 -59.50 -17.99
N THR A 937 -13.31 -60.18 -16.92
CA THR A 937 -14.08 -61.27 -16.28
C THR A 937 -15.37 -60.80 -15.60
N THR A 938 -15.39 -59.57 -15.05
CA THR A 938 -16.58 -59.01 -14.41
C THR A 938 -16.91 -57.59 -14.87
N ASN A 939 -16.00 -56.94 -15.62
CA ASN A 939 -16.05 -55.52 -15.97
C ASN A 939 -16.11 -54.57 -14.76
N THR A 940 -15.65 -55.01 -13.59
CA THR A 940 -15.56 -54.19 -12.38
C THR A 940 -14.11 -54.03 -11.93
N SER A 941 -13.80 -52.90 -11.28
CA SER A 941 -12.51 -52.66 -10.65
C SER A 941 -12.70 -51.87 -9.36
N THR A 942 -11.72 -51.96 -8.47
CA THR A 942 -11.76 -51.35 -7.14
C THR A 942 -10.56 -50.43 -6.94
N PRO A 943 -10.75 -49.17 -6.53
CA PRO A 943 -9.66 -48.31 -6.10
C PRO A 943 -8.99 -48.87 -4.83
N VAL A 944 -7.66 -48.99 -4.88
CA VAL A 944 -6.82 -49.39 -3.74
C VAL A 944 -5.57 -48.53 -3.67
N PHE A 945 -4.93 -48.49 -2.49
CA PHE A 945 -3.84 -47.55 -2.22
C PHE A 945 -2.54 -48.29 -1.92
N HIS A 946 -1.39 -47.80 -2.37
CA HIS A 946 -0.09 -48.40 -2.05
C HIS A 946 0.93 -47.33 -1.66
N GLY A 947 1.47 -47.39 -0.44
CA GLY A 947 2.56 -46.53 0.00
C GLY A 947 3.90 -47.10 -0.42
N THR A 948 4.78 -46.27 -0.99
CA THR A 948 6.12 -46.70 -1.41
C THR A 948 7.16 -45.63 -1.14
N ARG A 949 8.45 -45.97 -1.29
CA ARG A 949 9.55 -45.01 -1.26
C ARG A 949 9.79 -44.47 -2.67
N ALA A 950 10.13 -43.19 -2.77
CA ALA A 950 10.47 -42.57 -4.06
C ALA A 950 11.63 -43.28 -4.78
N SER A 951 12.58 -43.86 -4.03
CA SER A 951 13.70 -44.65 -4.57
C SER A 951 13.26 -45.92 -5.34
N ARG A 952 12.02 -46.40 -5.14
CA ARG A 952 11.45 -47.54 -5.86
C ARG A 952 10.46 -47.12 -6.95
N LEU A 953 10.16 -45.83 -7.05
CA LEU A 953 9.08 -45.38 -7.92
C LEU A 953 9.41 -45.61 -9.40
N PHE A 954 10.63 -45.33 -9.85
CA PHE A 954 11.01 -45.55 -11.26
C PHE A 954 10.75 -47.00 -11.73
N PRO A 955 11.29 -48.04 -11.07
CA PRO A 955 11.01 -49.42 -11.46
C PRO A 955 9.53 -49.80 -11.30
N ILE A 956 8.81 -49.25 -10.31
CA ILE A 956 7.35 -49.49 -10.19
C ILE A 956 6.60 -48.89 -11.39
N LEU A 957 7.00 -47.73 -11.88
CA LEU A 957 6.35 -47.06 -13.02
C LEU A 957 6.67 -47.73 -14.36
N THR A 958 7.85 -48.35 -14.50
CA THR A 958 8.27 -49.05 -15.72
C THR A 958 7.78 -50.49 -15.76
N ASP A 959 7.91 -51.20 -14.65
CA ASP A 959 7.70 -52.64 -14.55
C ASP A 959 6.46 -53.03 -13.74
N GLY A 960 5.80 -52.09 -13.09
CA GLY A 960 4.68 -52.31 -12.16
C GLY A 960 5.11 -52.74 -10.77
N LEU A 961 4.13 -52.86 -9.87
CA LEU A 961 4.35 -53.47 -8.56
C LEU A 961 4.63 -54.97 -8.75
N ARG A 962 5.67 -55.46 -8.05
CA ARG A 962 6.16 -56.84 -8.15
C ARG A 962 5.97 -57.58 -6.83
N VAL A 963 5.69 -58.88 -6.92
CA VAL A 963 5.65 -59.79 -5.77
C VAL A 963 7.09 -60.16 -5.39
N ALA A 964 7.52 -59.76 -4.20
CA ALA A 964 8.90 -59.99 -3.73
C ALA A 964 9.14 -61.40 -3.14
N ALA A 965 8.34 -62.41 -3.52
CA ALA A 965 8.16 -63.71 -2.84
C ALA A 965 9.45 -64.50 -2.55
N ASN A 966 10.52 -64.28 -3.32
CA ASN A 966 11.77 -65.04 -3.21
C ASN A 966 13.02 -64.19 -2.93
N ASN A 967 12.86 -62.90 -2.59
CA ASN A 967 13.99 -62.01 -2.36
C ASN A 967 13.81 -61.15 -1.10
N ASN A 968 14.36 -61.62 0.03
CA ASN A 968 14.34 -60.93 1.32
C ASN A 968 14.92 -59.51 1.27
N THR A 969 15.73 -59.16 0.26
CA THR A 969 16.28 -57.81 0.11
C THR A 969 15.28 -56.79 -0.46
N LEU A 970 14.27 -57.25 -1.21
CA LEU A 970 13.26 -56.39 -1.82
C LEU A 970 12.03 -56.22 -0.92
N MET A 971 11.79 -57.14 0.00
CA MET A 971 10.71 -57.04 0.99
C MET A 971 11.07 -56.03 2.09
N LEU A 972 10.34 -54.92 2.21
CA LEU A 972 10.61 -53.87 3.22
C LEU A 972 9.89 -54.10 4.55
N ASN A 973 8.64 -54.58 4.52
CA ASN A 973 7.74 -54.58 5.68
C ASN A 973 7.33 -56.00 6.11
N GLY A 974 8.06 -57.04 5.66
CA GLY A 974 7.70 -58.44 5.91
C GLY A 974 6.47 -58.92 5.12
N ALA A 975 5.97 -60.10 5.47
CA ALA A 975 4.83 -60.77 4.83
C ALA A 975 3.78 -61.22 5.86
N ALA A 976 3.30 -60.30 6.69
CA ALA A 976 2.42 -60.57 7.84
C ALA A 976 1.12 -61.30 7.48
N TYR A 977 0.58 -61.08 6.28
CA TYR A 977 -0.66 -61.67 5.77
C TYR A 977 -0.42 -62.56 4.53
N GLY A 978 0.81 -63.09 4.40
CA GLY A 978 1.23 -63.88 3.25
C GLY A 978 2.06 -63.08 2.24
N GLN A 979 2.66 -63.79 1.30
CA GLN A 979 3.51 -63.19 0.27
C GLN A 979 2.66 -62.55 -0.82
N GLY A 980 2.94 -61.28 -1.14
CA GLY A 980 2.20 -60.56 -2.19
C GLY A 980 2.49 -59.07 -2.19
N ILE A 981 1.80 -58.34 -3.07
CA ILE A 981 1.74 -56.88 -3.09
C ILE A 981 0.65 -56.45 -2.12
N TYR A 982 1.01 -55.57 -1.17
CA TYR A 982 0.10 -55.08 -0.15
C TYR A 982 -0.53 -53.76 -0.59
N CYS A 983 -1.86 -53.69 -0.64
CA CYS A 983 -2.59 -52.46 -0.88
C CYS A 983 -3.59 -52.20 0.25
N GLY A 984 -3.64 -50.97 0.75
CA GLY A 984 -4.66 -50.54 1.70
C GLY A 984 -6.00 -50.35 1.01
N HIS A 985 -7.07 -50.76 1.70
CA HIS A 985 -8.44 -50.41 1.35
C HIS A 985 -8.71 -48.92 1.63
N GLU A 986 -8.11 -48.37 2.69
CA GLU A 986 -8.13 -46.95 3.05
C GLU A 986 -6.80 -46.25 2.70
N PRO A 987 -6.80 -44.97 2.27
CA PRO A 987 -5.57 -44.21 2.03
C PRO A 987 -4.65 -44.15 3.26
N SER A 988 -5.24 -44.01 4.45
CA SER A 988 -4.53 -43.95 5.74
C SER A 988 -3.74 -45.21 6.06
N THR A 989 -4.25 -46.38 5.63
CA THR A 989 -3.56 -47.67 5.81
C THR A 989 -2.24 -47.70 5.05
N SER A 990 -2.24 -47.14 3.84
CA SER A 990 -1.06 -47.10 2.96
C SER A 990 -0.12 -45.92 3.27
N GLN A 991 -0.61 -44.84 3.88
CA GLN A 991 0.20 -43.67 4.23
C GLN A 991 1.37 -44.01 5.15
N ALA A 992 1.20 -44.94 6.11
CA ALA A 992 2.27 -45.36 7.02
C ALA A 992 3.49 -45.96 6.28
N PHE A 993 3.29 -46.47 5.07
CA PHE A 993 4.32 -47.06 4.22
C PHE A 993 4.83 -46.10 3.13
N ALA A 994 4.26 -44.88 3.04
CA ALA A 994 4.68 -43.86 2.10
C ALA A 994 5.98 -43.18 2.57
N GLY A 995 7.06 -43.39 1.83
CA GLY A 995 8.38 -42.80 2.10
C GLY A 995 8.48 -41.36 1.63
N SER A 996 9.29 -40.56 2.34
CA SER A 996 9.61 -39.18 1.96
C SER A 996 10.60 -39.13 0.79
N THR A 997 10.47 -38.13 -0.08
CA THR A 997 11.43 -37.77 -1.12
C THR A 997 12.66 -37.07 -0.56
N GLY A 998 12.59 -36.52 0.66
CA GLY A 998 13.72 -35.78 1.25
C GLY A 998 14.22 -34.66 0.34
N GLN A 999 15.54 -34.54 0.18
CA GLN A 999 16.13 -33.61 -0.79
C GLN A 999 16.26 -34.28 -2.16
N SER A 1000 15.57 -33.74 -3.16
CA SER A 1000 15.62 -34.15 -4.56
C SER A 1000 16.80 -33.46 -5.29
N TRP A 1001 16.85 -33.60 -6.62
CA TRP A 1001 17.84 -32.93 -7.45
C TRP A 1001 17.66 -31.40 -7.47
N ARG A 1002 18.71 -30.67 -7.86
CA ARG A 1002 18.89 -29.22 -7.64
C ARG A 1002 17.70 -28.33 -8.02
N HIS A 1003 17.01 -28.60 -9.13
CA HIS A 1003 15.89 -27.77 -9.62
C HIS A 1003 14.51 -28.43 -9.47
N SER A 1004 14.45 -29.53 -8.70
CA SER A 1004 13.20 -30.25 -8.45
C SER A 1004 12.25 -29.47 -7.56
N GLN A 1005 10.95 -29.54 -7.86
CA GLN A 1005 9.88 -29.02 -7.00
C GLN A 1005 9.29 -30.12 -6.10
N MET A 1006 9.94 -31.28 -6.00
CA MET A 1006 9.39 -32.49 -5.38
C MET A 1006 10.13 -32.94 -4.12
N SER A 1007 10.89 -32.02 -3.50
CA SER A 1007 11.54 -32.26 -2.21
C SER A 1007 10.53 -32.28 -1.06
N ASN A 1008 10.79 -33.10 -0.04
CA ASN A 1008 10.03 -33.20 1.20
C ASN A 1008 8.53 -33.55 1.03
N LEU A 1009 8.23 -34.49 0.14
CA LEU A 1009 6.89 -35.04 -0.10
C LEU A 1009 6.87 -36.56 0.13
N LYS A 1010 5.72 -37.15 0.45
CA LYS A 1010 5.54 -38.61 0.57
C LYS A 1010 4.91 -39.19 -0.68
N VAL A 1011 5.30 -40.42 -1.06
CA VAL A 1011 4.79 -41.09 -2.26
C VAL A 1011 3.67 -42.07 -1.91
N LEU A 1012 2.47 -41.76 -2.37
CA LEU A 1012 1.29 -42.63 -2.28
C LEU A 1012 0.76 -42.93 -3.68
N LEU A 1013 0.48 -44.20 -3.97
CA LEU A 1013 -0.04 -44.63 -5.26
C LEU A 1013 -1.55 -44.92 -5.17
N GLY A 1014 -2.30 -44.40 -6.14
CA GLY A 1014 -3.67 -44.82 -6.40
C GLY A 1014 -3.66 -45.89 -7.49
N CYS A 1015 -4.10 -47.09 -7.14
CA CYS A 1015 -4.09 -48.24 -8.04
C CYS A 1015 -5.52 -48.68 -8.37
N GLU A 1016 -5.65 -49.21 -9.57
CA GLU A 1016 -6.85 -49.89 -10.04
C GLU A 1016 -6.64 -51.39 -9.87
N LEU A 1017 -7.49 -52.01 -9.05
CA LEU A 1017 -7.48 -53.44 -8.80
C LEU A 1017 -8.59 -54.10 -9.61
N ALA A 1018 -8.22 -55.01 -10.51
CA ALA A 1018 -9.15 -55.93 -11.15
C ALA A 1018 -9.81 -56.82 -10.08
N PRO A 1019 -10.98 -57.42 -10.36
CA PRO A 1019 -11.79 -58.12 -9.36
C PRO A 1019 -10.94 -59.12 -8.56
N ALA A 1020 -10.82 -58.87 -7.26
CA ALA A 1020 -10.00 -59.66 -6.35
C ALA A 1020 -10.88 -60.38 -5.33
N THR A 1021 -10.29 -61.34 -4.62
CA THR A 1021 -10.83 -61.85 -3.35
C THR A 1021 -11.03 -60.69 -2.37
N PRO A 1022 -12.04 -60.73 -1.48
CA PRO A 1022 -12.32 -59.66 -0.51
C PRO A 1022 -11.08 -59.30 0.32
N PRO A 1023 -10.95 -58.05 0.79
CA PRO A 1023 -9.83 -57.63 1.63
C PRO A 1023 -9.66 -58.58 2.83
N THR A 1024 -8.45 -59.08 3.00
CA THR A 1024 -8.09 -59.96 4.12
C THR A 1024 -7.88 -59.11 5.38
N HIS A 1025 -8.46 -59.57 6.50
CA HIS A 1025 -8.38 -58.94 7.83
C HIS A 1025 -9.23 -57.65 7.99
N ALA A 1026 -10.40 -57.80 8.62
CA ALA A 1026 -11.33 -56.72 9.00
C ALA A 1026 -11.67 -55.69 7.90
N GLY A 1027 -11.45 -56.02 6.62
CA GLY A 1027 -11.79 -55.16 5.49
C GLY A 1027 -10.70 -54.19 5.00
N ASN A 1028 -9.51 -54.16 5.62
CA ASN A 1028 -8.59 -53.01 5.44
C ASN A 1028 -7.38 -53.23 4.52
N VAL A 1029 -6.98 -54.47 4.21
CA VAL A 1029 -5.76 -54.75 3.42
C VAL A 1029 -6.04 -55.79 2.34
N HIS A 1030 -5.51 -55.54 1.14
CA HIS A 1030 -5.50 -56.47 0.00
C HIS A 1030 -4.09 -57.01 -0.20
N VAL A 1031 -3.94 -58.33 -0.26
CA VAL A 1031 -2.67 -59.01 -0.56
C VAL A 1031 -2.78 -59.70 -1.91
N LEU A 1032 -1.99 -59.25 -2.87
CA LEU A 1032 -2.09 -59.67 -4.27
C LEU A 1032 -0.90 -60.56 -4.63
N THR A 1033 -1.19 -61.82 -4.97
CA THR A 1033 -0.18 -62.80 -5.44
C THR A 1033 0.05 -62.73 -6.95
N ASP A 1034 -0.86 -62.10 -7.68
CA ASP A 1034 -0.84 -61.96 -9.13
C ASP A 1034 -0.62 -60.49 -9.51
N GLU A 1035 0.59 -60.19 -10.02
CA GLU A 1035 1.01 -58.85 -10.43
C GLU A 1035 0.16 -58.27 -11.59
N GLY A 1036 -0.50 -59.15 -12.36
CA GLY A 1036 -1.33 -58.79 -13.49
C GLY A 1036 -2.64 -58.12 -13.10
N ARG A 1037 -3.10 -58.30 -11.86
CA ARG A 1037 -4.40 -57.77 -11.39
C ARG A 1037 -4.37 -56.30 -10.99
N LEU A 1038 -3.20 -55.69 -10.89
CA LEU A 1038 -3.04 -54.34 -10.37
C LEU A 1038 -2.41 -53.41 -11.40
N ALA A 1039 -3.06 -52.29 -11.65
CA ALA A 1039 -2.53 -51.22 -12.47
C ALA A 1039 -2.35 -49.93 -11.65
N VAL A 1040 -1.17 -49.32 -11.71
CA VAL A 1040 -0.95 -48.00 -11.10
C VAL A 1040 -1.57 -46.95 -12.03
N ARG A 1041 -2.48 -46.14 -11.49
CA ARG A 1041 -3.19 -45.08 -12.24
C ARG A 1041 -2.85 -43.69 -11.73
N TYR A 1042 -2.48 -43.56 -10.47
CA TYR A 1042 -2.09 -42.30 -9.86
C TYR A 1042 -0.79 -42.42 -9.08
N VAL A 1043 0.02 -41.36 -9.17
CA VAL A 1043 1.08 -41.07 -8.22
C VAL A 1043 0.74 -39.77 -7.51
N TRP A 1044 0.63 -39.82 -6.19
CA TRP A 1044 0.40 -38.64 -5.36
C TRP A 1044 1.64 -38.35 -4.52
N LEU A 1045 2.09 -37.10 -4.61
CA LEU A 1045 3.11 -36.56 -3.72
C LEU A 1045 2.43 -35.67 -2.69
N THR A 1046 2.36 -36.16 -1.45
CA THR A 1046 1.63 -35.50 -0.37
C THR A 1046 2.62 -34.79 0.58
N PRO A 1047 2.26 -33.66 1.21
CA PRO A 1047 3.12 -33.02 2.20
C PRO A 1047 3.52 -33.99 3.33
N VAL A 1048 4.77 -33.88 3.81
CA VAL A 1048 5.27 -34.71 4.92
C VAL A 1048 4.58 -34.31 6.25
N ASN A 1049 4.35 -33.02 6.44
CA ASN A 1049 3.77 -32.44 7.65
C ASN A 1049 2.37 -31.89 7.36
N GLY A 1050 1.46 -32.02 8.33
CA GLY A 1050 0.13 -31.41 8.26
C GLY A 1050 -0.85 -32.03 7.26
N TRP A 1051 -0.46 -33.06 6.51
CA TRP A 1051 -1.36 -33.76 5.58
C TRP A 1051 -2.03 -34.96 6.25
N THR A 1052 -3.37 -34.93 6.28
CA THR A 1052 -4.20 -36.03 6.76
C THR A 1052 -4.87 -36.71 5.56
N PRO A 1053 -4.73 -38.03 5.37
CA PRO A 1053 -5.37 -38.74 4.28
C PRO A 1053 -6.89 -38.60 4.39
N PRO A 1054 -7.58 -38.28 3.28
CA PRO A 1054 -9.03 -38.35 3.25
C PRO A 1054 -9.52 -39.79 3.44
N ILE A 1055 -10.73 -39.94 3.95
CA ILE A 1055 -11.42 -41.25 3.98
C ILE A 1055 -11.68 -41.74 2.55
N ARG A 1056 -11.68 -43.06 2.35
CA ARG A 1056 -11.88 -43.71 1.04
C ARG A 1056 -13.05 -43.13 0.26
N GLY A 1057 -14.21 -42.94 0.89
CA GLY A 1057 -15.43 -42.46 0.23
C GLY A 1057 -15.26 -41.12 -0.50
N HIS A 1058 -14.32 -40.27 -0.07
CA HIS A 1058 -14.05 -38.99 -0.72
C HIS A 1058 -13.11 -39.11 -1.95
N VAL A 1059 -12.43 -40.24 -2.12
CA VAL A 1059 -11.43 -40.47 -3.18
C VAL A 1059 -11.93 -41.51 -4.19
N GLU A 1060 -12.61 -42.54 -3.71
CA GLU A 1060 -13.07 -43.70 -4.49
C GLU A 1060 -13.95 -43.29 -5.68
N THR A 1061 -14.96 -42.45 -5.46
CA THR A 1061 -15.85 -41.98 -6.54
C THR A 1061 -15.09 -41.24 -7.63
N GLY A 1062 -14.13 -40.38 -7.23
CA GLY A 1062 -13.29 -39.63 -8.16
C GLY A 1062 -12.38 -40.55 -8.97
N MET A 1063 -11.72 -41.51 -8.31
CA MET A 1063 -10.88 -42.51 -8.97
C MET A 1063 -11.69 -43.42 -9.90
N GLY A 1064 -12.85 -43.91 -9.46
CA GLY A 1064 -13.73 -44.76 -10.26
C GLY A 1064 -14.21 -44.05 -11.52
N SER A 1065 -14.63 -42.78 -11.40
CA SER A 1065 -14.97 -41.91 -12.53
C SER A 1065 -13.78 -41.72 -13.48
N ALA A 1066 -12.59 -41.45 -12.94
CA ALA A 1066 -11.38 -41.33 -13.74
C ALA A 1066 -11.05 -42.62 -14.50
N PHE A 1067 -11.15 -43.79 -13.87
CA PHE A 1067 -10.91 -45.09 -14.51
C PHE A 1067 -11.90 -45.33 -15.66
N ALA A 1068 -13.18 -45.00 -15.46
CA ALA A 1068 -14.20 -45.11 -16.50
C ALA A 1068 -13.91 -44.16 -17.68
N ARG A 1069 -13.56 -42.90 -17.40
CA ARG A 1069 -13.18 -41.92 -18.43
C ARG A 1069 -11.94 -42.33 -19.21
N LEU A 1070 -10.93 -42.87 -18.53
CA LEU A 1070 -9.72 -43.40 -19.17
C LEU A 1070 -10.03 -44.54 -20.13
N ARG A 1071 -11.02 -45.39 -19.82
CA ARG A 1071 -11.49 -46.43 -20.74
C ARG A 1071 -12.29 -45.86 -21.92
N ALA A 1072 -13.21 -44.94 -21.64
CA ALA A 1072 -14.04 -44.31 -22.67
C ALA A 1072 -13.21 -43.51 -23.68
N GLY A 1073 -12.18 -42.80 -23.24
CA GLY A 1073 -11.32 -42.01 -24.13
C GLY A 1073 -10.38 -42.81 -25.04
N MET A 1074 -10.36 -44.14 -24.91
CA MET A 1074 -9.66 -45.08 -25.82
C MET A 1074 -10.56 -45.70 -26.88
N GLN A 1075 -11.88 -45.48 -26.79
CA GLN A 1075 -12.86 -45.84 -27.83
C GLN A 1075 -12.89 -44.74 -28.89
#